data_AF-A0A971A482-F1
#
_entry.id   AF-A0A971A482-F1
#
_cell.length_a   1.000
_cell.length_b   1.000
_cell.length_c   1.000
_cell.angle_alpha   90.00
_cell.angle_beta   90.00
_cell.angle_gamma   90.00
#
_symmetry.space_group_name_H-M   'P 1'
#
loop_
_entity.id
_entity.type
_entity.pdbx_description
1 polymer ?
#
loop_
_entity_poly.entity_id
_entity_poly.type
_entity_poly.pdbx_seq_one_letter_code
_entity_poly.pdbx_strand_id
1 'polypeptide(L)'
;MKRTSLLAVLVVVVCAGAGWAEVRRVPSDYPTLQAGIDAAVDGDTVLVAPGVYFQTIDFRRKNITVTSTDPDDPRIVSYTVLKGDANGSVVTFAGGQTSQAVLAGFTITGGGGTLHPELGGNDTERLYMGGGIYCNRSSPTITKNVIVRNEGLFRISESQMQVDLCFGGGIGCWQCSPMITYNTIRNNSAYVGAGIIGYFGEPTIHNNMIFENSAYLGGGLVTFAGQVYNNTFVRNDCEFGSTLGIGIGEGMGGNLYLVAAPEYGSARVFNNLLCEAGSGGGMFWEGDLEYASLAFNNVWGNVPGNYGYLDPQTYSVVYDGDGDQTGVNGNVSDNPLFLASTSRNFHLTLDSPCINAGDPDFVPPVGQTDIDGEQRVYASRIDIGADEYVGYVKPVASAGGDVHVLEVGQTVTLDGADSFFYDSFDTQTYQWTQVSGQDVVIENADSAYPSFVAPAEGRYVFQLVVADSRYASGPDEVLVYVGPNHLPTANAGQDRVWPAPGQITLDGSGSHDPDPVGRLSYQWTQRSGPSVVLQNPETATPAFDAEPGGIYTFELIVSDGFGDSEPSQVRIVAVRTTTNLRALTIEPIGNQTPRYTDVSGTKVVAVSDPGNLAWQIAYTDFATQLTETFSAGGFSTQPKVDGNLVVWAGGDRASGALTRMCTSIFVRHLATEEQIALRTHTDYESYSHPAISGRKVVWVRHAEIDKNIAGQWNNMPYDICGADIGDLQNPVYFTVATNAGRRDPLPIQNPANDYDDVVDICDNLAVWEGDGDIYAADLSDLDNIRVFTVCDAPGRQRDPSVSGRYVVWTDERDDEGDIYGADVADPEHVEVFVIAKARKGQRQPIVDGCLIAYLDGEESGGQIRLACITANYGVMNVDLPAAPYGLSPSLQGASLVWLGGAYGPIQGLRLAFGYSILDGAVQNATTGERFDYVQHAIAAAQAGDEIVLPQGVHRESIDFAGKAATVRSANPDDPAVVAATVIEGHANVVTFAEGEQADSVLDGVTVSGGMAGVLVSGSTPTIRRCTIAGNETGMFIINQSRPSVVASRIIGNLGIGVEMWIPTGSRTVRHSMPTFLNCLVAGNHGVGVVGGRPWLTNCTVVENLAAGLNTLGAIVTNSIIYFNDSDGVQIGDNRAELTYSNVQGGWPGEGNIDADPLFVSSGQWSDSVWTAGDYHLQSQGARWDDVADLWRSDAGTSPCIDAGDPGVSILDEPVALDGAVVGNSRINMGAYGGTAQASVAAD
;
A
#
# COMPACT_ATOMS: atom_id res chain seq x y z
N MET A 1 -59.73 32.94 -6.07
CA MET A 1 -60.96 32.17 -5.80
C MET A 1 -61.00 31.01 -6.81
N LYS A 2 -61.05 29.74 -6.31
CA LYS A 2 -61.19 28.44 -7.03
C LYS A 2 -59.97 28.00 -7.87
N ARG A 3 -59.16 26.96 -7.59
CA ARG A 3 -59.31 25.54 -7.12
C ARG A 3 -60.16 24.63 -8.02
N THR A 4 -59.48 23.68 -8.70
CA THR A 4 -59.81 22.25 -8.99
C THR A 4 -58.63 21.63 -9.78
N SER A 5 -57.70 20.84 -9.20
CA SER A 5 -57.69 19.38 -8.86
C SER A 5 -57.32 18.48 -10.06
N LEU A 6 -56.15 17.82 -10.19
CA LEU A 6 -55.47 16.69 -9.46
C LEU A 6 -55.82 15.27 -9.98
N LEU A 7 -54.81 14.57 -10.54
CA LEU A 7 -54.45 13.13 -10.36
C LEU A 7 -53.20 12.86 -11.26
N ALA A 8 -51.95 12.81 -10.78
CA ALA A 8 -51.24 11.85 -9.92
C ALA A 8 -50.81 10.54 -10.64
N VAL A 9 -49.50 10.41 -10.89
CA VAL A 9 -48.75 9.15 -10.76
C VAL A 9 -47.47 9.48 -9.98
N LEU A 10 -47.26 8.70 -8.92
CA LEU A 10 -46.29 8.84 -7.85
C LEU A 10 -45.04 8.02 -8.20
N VAL A 11 -43.88 8.64 -8.29
CA VAL A 11 -42.58 7.97 -8.13
C VAL A 11 -42.02 8.45 -6.80
N VAL A 12 -41.94 7.54 -5.83
CA VAL A 12 -41.27 7.79 -4.55
C VAL A 12 -39.78 7.67 -4.82
N VAL A 13 -39.13 8.81 -5.07
CA VAL A 13 -37.70 8.96 -4.84
C VAL A 13 -37.54 9.28 -3.36
N VAL A 14 -36.93 8.38 -2.60
CA VAL A 14 -36.40 8.71 -1.29
C VAL A 14 -35.17 9.58 -1.54
N CYS A 15 -35.37 10.88 -1.71
CA CYS A 15 -34.31 11.86 -1.54
C CYS A 15 -34.04 11.93 -0.03
N ALA A 16 -32.97 11.28 0.43
CA ALA A 16 -32.31 11.72 1.65
C ALA A 16 -31.79 13.13 1.36
N GLY A 17 -32.50 14.15 1.87
CA GLY A 17 -32.16 15.54 1.62
C GLY A 17 -30.80 15.86 2.22
N ALA A 18 -29.87 16.33 1.40
CA ALA A 18 -28.80 17.19 1.86
C ALA A 18 -29.46 18.42 2.50
N GLY A 19 -29.29 18.58 3.81
CA GLY A 19 -29.71 19.79 4.51
C GLY A 19 -28.95 20.98 3.95
N TRP A 20 -29.61 22.13 3.84
CA TRP A 20 -28.94 23.39 3.50
C TRP A 20 -28.07 23.80 4.69
N ALA A 21 -26.86 24.31 4.44
CA ALA A 21 -26.00 24.88 5.49
C ALA A 21 -26.74 26.00 6.24
N GLU A 22 -26.89 25.86 7.56
CA GLU A 22 -27.60 26.82 8.41
C GLU A 22 -26.62 27.70 9.20
N VAL A 23 -27.06 28.93 9.51
CA VAL A 23 -26.33 29.85 10.39
C VAL A 23 -26.89 29.76 11.80
N ARG A 24 -26.06 29.35 12.76
CA ARG A 24 -26.38 29.21 14.18
C ARG A 24 -25.75 30.35 14.97
N ARG A 25 -26.56 31.21 15.59
CA ARG A 25 -26.04 32.43 16.24
C ARG A 25 -25.83 32.21 17.73
N VAL A 26 -24.65 32.58 18.22
CA VAL A 26 -24.29 32.54 19.64
C VAL A 26 -24.09 33.99 20.13
N PRO A 27 -24.76 34.44 21.22
CA PRO A 27 -25.59 33.65 22.14
C PRO A 27 -27.11 33.66 21.83
N SER A 28 -27.57 34.23 20.71
CA SER A 28 -29.02 34.46 20.51
C SER A 28 -29.84 33.20 20.35
N ASP A 29 -29.32 32.21 19.62
CA ASP A 29 -30.00 30.95 19.33
C ASP A 29 -29.54 29.86 20.32
N TYR A 30 -28.27 29.91 20.73
CA TYR A 30 -27.67 28.98 21.68
C TYR A 30 -26.96 29.72 22.80
N PRO A 31 -27.17 29.33 24.07
CA PRO A 31 -26.63 30.06 25.22
C PRO A 31 -25.10 29.98 25.35
N THR A 32 -24.47 28.99 24.71
CA THR A 32 -23.03 28.75 24.76
C THR A 32 -22.49 28.40 23.38
N LEU A 33 -21.19 28.60 23.18
CA LEU A 33 -20.54 28.32 21.90
C LEU A 33 -20.51 26.82 21.62
N GLN A 34 -20.19 26.01 22.64
CA GLN A 34 -20.23 24.55 22.51
C GLN A 34 -21.64 24.05 22.17
N ALA A 35 -22.71 24.63 22.73
CA ALA A 35 -24.08 24.24 22.37
C ALA A 35 -24.42 24.56 20.90
N GLY A 36 -23.89 25.67 20.36
CA GLY A 36 -23.99 25.99 18.94
C GLY A 36 -23.28 24.96 18.06
N ILE A 37 -22.07 24.55 18.45
CA ILE A 37 -21.29 23.51 17.77
C ILE A 37 -21.96 22.14 17.87
N ASP A 38 -22.47 21.77 19.04
CA ASP A 38 -23.16 20.49 19.27
C ASP A 38 -24.41 20.36 18.40
N ALA A 39 -25.13 21.48 18.17
CA ALA A 39 -26.29 21.52 17.29
C ALA A 39 -25.96 21.61 15.80
N ALA A 40 -24.74 22.03 15.44
CA ALA A 40 -24.28 22.13 14.06
C ALA A 40 -24.09 20.77 13.39
N VAL A 41 -24.27 20.73 12.08
CA VAL A 41 -23.88 19.61 11.21
C VAL A 41 -22.89 20.12 10.16
N ASP A 42 -22.18 19.22 9.47
CA ASP A 42 -21.16 19.60 8.49
C ASP A 42 -21.69 20.61 7.46
N GLY A 43 -20.88 21.63 7.17
CA GLY A 43 -21.23 22.77 6.33
C GLY A 43 -21.91 23.94 7.05
N ASP A 44 -22.44 23.75 8.26
CA ASP A 44 -23.06 24.85 9.03
C ASP A 44 -22.04 25.93 9.44
N THR A 45 -22.56 27.13 9.69
CA THR A 45 -21.80 28.24 10.27
C THR A 45 -22.29 28.56 11.69
N VAL A 46 -21.41 28.49 12.68
CA VAL A 46 -21.62 29.01 14.04
C VAL A 46 -21.10 30.44 14.11
N LEU A 47 -22.01 31.40 14.09
CA LEU A 47 -21.73 32.84 14.06
C LEU A 47 -21.77 33.43 15.48
N VAL A 48 -20.64 33.96 15.95
CA VAL A 48 -20.44 34.36 17.35
C VAL A 48 -20.40 35.88 17.48
N ALA A 49 -21.33 36.43 18.28
CA ALA A 49 -21.34 37.86 18.59
C ALA A 49 -20.18 38.24 19.52
N PRO A 50 -19.70 39.50 19.46
CA PRO A 50 -18.69 40.00 20.40
C PRO A 50 -19.06 39.77 21.86
N GLY A 51 -18.13 39.25 22.64
CA GLY A 51 -18.31 38.87 24.03
C GLY A 51 -17.12 38.05 24.56
N VAL A 52 -17.05 37.88 25.88
CA VAL A 52 -16.07 37.00 26.53
C VAL A 52 -16.73 35.67 26.88
N TYR A 53 -16.24 34.59 26.28
CA TYR A 53 -16.75 33.23 26.43
C TYR A 53 -15.75 32.41 27.26
N PHE A 54 -16.10 32.15 28.52
CA PHE A 54 -15.30 31.34 29.44
C PHE A 54 -15.55 29.85 29.22
N GLN A 55 -14.98 29.29 28.16
CA GLN A 55 -15.20 27.91 27.72
C GLN A 55 -13.96 27.38 27.01
N THR A 56 -13.76 26.07 27.10
CA THR A 56 -13.00 25.31 26.11
C THR A 56 -14.00 24.68 25.13
N ILE A 57 -13.66 24.62 23.84
CA ILE A 57 -14.55 24.13 22.78
C ILE A 57 -13.91 23.00 21.97
N ASP A 58 -14.73 22.05 21.55
CA ASP A 58 -14.36 20.90 20.71
C ASP A 58 -15.28 20.87 19.49
N PHE A 59 -14.68 20.77 18.30
CA PHE A 59 -15.40 20.69 17.02
C PHE A 59 -16.12 19.35 16.79
N ARG A 60 -15.93 18.34 17.64
CA ARG A 60 -16.68 17.06 17.65
C ARG A 60 -16.70 16.32 16.31
N ARG A 61 -15.58 16.32 15.57
CA ARG A 61 -15.43 15.68 14.25
C ARG A 61 -16.29 16.30 13.15
N LYS A 62 -16.67 17.58 13.29
CA LYS A 62 -17.52 18.28 12.32
C LYS A 62 -16.74 19.24 11.46
N ASN A 63 -17.04 19.25 10.17
CA ASN A 63 -16.52 20.19 9.17
C ASN A 63 -17.41 21.43 9.11
N ILE A 64 -17.36 22.26 10.15
CA ILE A 64 -18.18 23.48 10.31
C ILE A 64 -17.31 24.73 10.31
N THR A 65 -17.92 25.87 9.98
CA THR A 65 -17.27 27.18 10.17
C THR A 65 -17.69 27.77 11.51
N VAL A 66 -16.75 28.00 12.43
CA VAL A 66 -16.97 28.78 13.65
C VAL A 66 -16.29 30.12 13.46
N THR A 67 -17.07 31.21 13.43
CA THR A 67 -16.54 32.54 13.12
C THR A 67 -17.18 33.65 13.93
N SER A 68 -16.44 34.73 14.21
CA SER A 68 -17.01 35.97 14.74
C SER A 68 -17.92 36.65 13.71
N THR A 69 -18.64 37.70 14.11
CA THR A 69 -19.54 38.41 13.19
C THR A 69 -18.84 39.10 12.03
N ASP A 70 -17.55 39.39 12.17
CA ASP A 70 -16.71 40.02 11.17
C ASP A 70 -15.24 39.69 11.50
N PRO A 71 -14.65 38.65 10.89
CA PRO A 71 -13.28 38.26 11.16
C PRO A 71 -12.24 39.23 10.58
N ASP A 72 -12.67 40.18 9.71
CA ASP A 72 -11.80 41.18 9.08
C ASP A 72 -11.72 42.48 9.89
N ASP A 73 -12.67 42.74 10.79
CA ASP A 73 -12.59 43.90 11.70
C ASP A 73 -11.79 43.53 12.98
N PRO A 74 -10.55 44.03 13.14
CA PRO A 74 -9.72 43.70 14.31
C PRO A 74 -10.36 44.12 15.64
N ARG A 75 -11.30 45.08 15.64
CA ARG A 75 -12.08 45.44 16.84
C ARG A 75 -13.04 44.33 17.21
N ILE A 76 -13.73 43.74 16.24
CA ILE A 76 -14.63 42.60 16.46
C ILE A 76 -13.85 41.38 16.95
N VAL A 77 -12.71 41.09 16.33
CA VAL A 77 -11.80 40.00 16.77
C VAL A 77 -11.33 40.23 18.22
N SER A 78 -10.93 41.46 18.56
CA SER A 78 -10.48 41.81 19.92
C SER A 78 -11.57 41.70 20.99
N TYR A 79 -12.84 41.85 20.60
CA TYR A 79 -13.99 41.76 21.50
C TYR A 79 -14.65 40.38 21.53
N THR A 80 -14.31 39.48 20.61
CA THR A 80 -14.83 38.11 20.56
C THR A 80 -13.79 37.16 21.17
N VAL A 81 -13.81 37.05 22.49
CA VAL A 81 -12.75 36.40 23.27
C VAL A 81 -13.18 34.99 23.71
N LEU A 82 -12.40 33.98 23.32
CA LEU A 82 -12.45 32.63 23.88
C LEU A 82 -11.39 32.52 24.98
N LYS A 83 -11.85 32.28 26.21
CA LYS A 83 -10.99 32.26 27.39
C LYS A 83 -11.04 30.90 28.09
N GLY A 84 -9.92 30.18 28.05
CA GLY A 84 -9.70 28.95 28.81
C GLY A 84 -9.51 29.19 30.30
N ASP A 85 -9.48 28.09 31.06
CA ASP A 85 -9.29 28.03 32.51
C ASP A 85 -7.90 27.50 32.91
N ALA A 86 -6.95 27.49 31.96
CA ALA A 86 -5.63 26.88 32.02
C ALA A 86 -5.61 25.34 32.17
N ASN A 87 -6.76 24.66 32.10
CA ASN A 87 -6.86 23.21 32.23
C ASN A 87 -7.32 22.56 30.91
N GLY A 88 -6.44 22.60 29.91
CA GLY A 88 -6.74 22.15 28.56
C GLY A 88 -6.43 23.20 27.50
N SER A 89 -6.59 22.79 26.25
CA SER A 89 -6.60 23.70 25.09
C SER A 89 -7.90 24.50 25.06
N VAL A 90 -7.85 25.76 24.61
CA VAL A 90 -9.07 26.57 24.45
C VAL A 90 -9.94 26.05 23.30
N VAL A 91 -9.31 25.61 22.21
CA VAL A 91 -9.98 25.01 21.05
C VAL A 91 -9.35 23.67 20.73
N THR A 92 -10.17 22.65 20.44
CA THR A 92 -9.70 21.31 20.07
C THR A 92 -10.35 20.84 18.77
N PHE A 93 -9.49 20.35 17.87
CA PHE A 93 -9.85 19.59 16.68
C PHE A 93 -9.35 18.15 16.85
N ALA A 94 -10.25 17.25 17.26
CA ALA A 94 -9.91 15.84 17.44
C ALA A 94 -10.93 14.93 16.72
N GLY A 95 -10.48 14.32 15.62
CA GLY A 95 -11.13 13.17 14.99
C GLY A 95 -11.44 13.33 13.51
N GLY A 96 -10.45 13.72 12.71
CA GLY A 96 -10.49 13.59 11.24
C GLY A 96 -11.13 14.76 10.51
N GLN A 97 -11.23 15.94 11.13
CA GLN A 97 -11.70 17.14 10.42
C GLN A 97 -10.76 17.51 9.26
N THR A 98 -11.35 18.03 8.18
CA THR A 98 -10.65 18.50 6.98
C THR A 98 -10.48 20.02 7.00
N SER A 99 -9.90 20.60 5.95
CA SER A 99 -9.75 22.06 5.79
C SER A 99 -11.09 22.83 5.77
N GLN A 100 -12.21 22.12 5.60
CA GLN A 100 -13.56 22.67 5.70
C GLN A 100 -13.99 23.01 7.14
N ALA A 101 -13.31 22.47 8.15
CA ALA A 101 -13.46 22.94 9.52
C ALA A 101 -12.67 24.25 9.69
N VAL A 102 -13.38 25.37 9.84
CA VAL A 102 -12.79 26.72 9.85
C VAL A 102 -12.98 27.37 11.22
N LEU A 103 -11.92 27.91 11.80
CA LEU A 103 -11.97 28.78 12.98
C LEU A 103 -11.47 30.17 12.62
N ALA A 104 -12.35 31.17 12.72
CA ALA A 104 -11.98 32.53 12.31
C ALA A 104 -12.48 33.69 13.17
N GLY A 105 -11.61 34.68 13.43
CA GLY A 105 -12.01 35.96 14.01
C GLY A 105 -12.10 36.01 15.53
N PHE A 106 -11.31 35.20 16.26
CA PHE A 106 -11.35 35.16 17.73
C PHE A 106 -10.07 35.62 18.40
N THR A 107 -10.19 36.22 19.59
CA THR A 107 -9.08 36.32 20.53
C THR A 107 -9.08 35.09 21.44
N ILE A 108 -8.03 34.26 21.39
CA ILE A 108 -7.93 32.97 22.10
C ILE A 108 -6.85 33.05 23.17
N THR A 109 -7.22 32.86 24.44
CA THR A 109 -6.33 33.11 25.58
C THR A 109 -6.59 32.21 26.78
N GLY A 110 -5.59 32.04 27.65
CA GLY A 110 -5.73 31.36 28.94
C GLY A 110 -5.82 29.84 28.87
N GLY A 111 -5.38 29.21 27.78
CA GLY A 111 -5.26 27.75 27.71
C GLY A 111 -3.91 27.24 28.22
N GLY A 112 -3.91 26.00 28.72
CA GLY A 112 -2.75 25.33 29.31
C GLY A 112 -2.25 24.10 28.54
N GLY A 113 -3.00 23.66 27.53
CA GLY A 113 -2.69 22.49 26.70
C GLY A 113 -3.43 21.24 27.15
N THR A 114 -3.70 20.34 26.22
CA THR A 114 -4.44 19.10 26.44
C THR A 114 -3.48 17.92 26.52
N LEU A 115 -3.62 17.07 27.53
CA LEU A 115 -2.78 15.88 27.69
C LEU A 115 -2.91 14.96 26.46
N HIS A 116 -1.77 14.61 25.86
CA HIS A 116 -1.70 13.75 24.69
C HIS A 116 -1.51 12.29 25.10
N PRO A 117 -2.43 11.37 24.76
CA PRO A 117 -2.37 9.99 25.26
C PRO A 117 -1.25 9.14 24.65
N GLU A 118 -0.76 9.49 23.46
CA GLU A 118 0.27 8.73 22.73
C GLU A 118 1.69 9.32 22.91
N LEU A 119 1.79 10.51 23.51
CA LEU A 119 3.03 11.23 23.78
C LEU A 119 3.18 11.29 25.30
N GLY A 120 3.84 10.31 25.91
CA GLY A 120 4.03 10.24 27.37
C GLY A 120 3.55 8.91 27.96
N GLY A 121 4.41 7.90 27.89
CA GLY A 121 4.13 6.51 28.29
C GLY A 121 4.50 6.12 29.72
N ASN A 122 4.70 7.07 30.64
CA ASN A 122 4.94 6.74 32.05
C ASN A 122 4.35 7.80 33.00
N ASP A 123 4.02 7.41 34.24
CA ASP A 123 3.49 8.33 35.27
C ASP A 123 4.48 9.47 35.63
N THR A 124 5.70 9.42 35.11
CA THR A 124 6.80 10.33 35.40
C THR A 124 6.98 11.45 34.36
N GLU A 125 6.48 11.32 33.13
CA GLU A 125 6.55 12.36 32.08
C GLU A 125 5.25 12.42 31.26
N ARG A 126 4.55 13.56 31.35
CA ARG A 126 3.26 13.80 30.67
C ARG A 126 3.39 14.92 29.65
N LEU A 127 3.04 14.63 28.40
CA LEU A 127 3.11 15.63 27.32
C LEU A 127 1.73 16.22 27.03
N TYR A 128 1.67 17.53 26.96
CA TYR A 128 0.50 18.31 26.64
C TYR A 128 0.70 18.98 25.28
N MET A 129 -0.38 19.15 24.53
CA MET A 129 -0.35 19.77 23.21
C MET A 129 -1.30 20.97 23.15
N GLY A 130 -0.88 22.02 22.46
CA GLY A 130 -1.75 23.12 22.01
C GLY A 130 -2.39 23.93 23.13
N GLY A 131 -1.66 24.86 23.74
CA GLY A 131 -2.19 25.73 24.80
C GLY A 131 -3.44 26.49 24.35
N GLY A 132 -3.34 27.28 23.27
CA GLY A 132 -4.50 27.93 22.66
C GLY A 132 -5.36 26.95 21.86
N ILE A 133 -4.77 26.34 20.83
CA ILE A 133 -5.45 25.46 19.89
C ILE A 133 -4.69 24.14 19.79
N TYR A 134 -5.42 23.03 19.83
CA TYR A 134 -4.86 21.70 19.64
C TYR A 134 -5.52 20.99 18.45
N CYS A 135 -4.71 20.59 17.47
CA CYS A 135 -5.11 19.79 16.32
C CYS A 135 -4.50 18.39 16.45
N ASN A 136 -5.36 17.36 16.43
CA ASN A 136 -4.94 15.96 16.50
C ASN A 136 -5.57 15.19 15.35
N ARG A 137 -4.73 14.69 14.43
CA ARG A 137 -5.16 13.92 13.25
C ARG A 137 -6.32 14.60 12.50
N SER A 138 -6.26 15.93 12.43
CA SER A 138 -7.30 16.81 11.90
C SER A 138 -6.62 18.02 11.28
N SER A 139 -6.99 18.36 10.05
CA SER A 139 -6.32 19.40 9.24
C SER A 139 -7.23 20.62 9.00
N PRO A 140 -7.64 21.36 10.04
CA PRO A 140 -8.55 22.50 9.92
C PRO A 140 -7.90 23.73 9.27
N THR A 141 -8.73 24.70 8.90
CA THR A 141 -8.32 26.06 8.57
C THR A 141 -8.42 26.96 9.80
N ILE A 142 -7.30 27.49 10.27
CA ILE A 142 -7.21 28.42 11.40
C ILE A 142 -6.81 29.78 10.84
N THR A 143 -7.72 30.77 10.89
CA THR A 143 -7.46 32.04 10.24
C THR A 143 -8.00 33.28 10.94
N LYS A 144 -7.35 34.45 10.79
CA LYS A 144 -7.85 35.72 11.33
C LYS A 144 -8.07 35.73 12.85
N ASN A 145 -7.28 34.95 13.59
CA ASN A 145 -7.37 34.87 15.06
C ASN A 145 -6.21 35.61 15.73
N VAL A 146 -6.46 36.09 16.96
CA VAL A 146 -5.44 36.59 17.88
C VAL A 146 -5.21 35.54 18.98
N ILE A 147 -4.14 34.77 18.88
CA ILE A 147 -3.81 33.69 19.82
C ILE A 147 -2.75 34.20 20.79
N VAL A 148 -3.16 34.45 22.03
CA VAL A 148 -2.39 35.28 22.95
C VAL A 148 -2.45 34.82 24.39
N ARG A 149 -1.30 34.85 25.09
CA ARG A 149 -1.22 34.52 26.53
C ARG A 149 -1.83 33.15 26.84
N ASN A 150 -1.46 32.16 26.04
CA ASN A 150 -1.64 30.76 26.38
C ASN A 150 -0.33 30.26 26.96
N GLU A 151 -0.41 29.70 28.16
CA GLU A 151 0.74 29.30 28.97
C GLU A 151 0.74 27.78 29.03
N GLY A 152 1.45 27.15 28.10
CA GLY A 152 1.62 25.72 28.03
C GLY A 152 2.11 25.15 29.36
N LEU A 153 1.45 24.10 29.83
CA LEU A 153 1.72 23.49 31.11
C LEU A 153 3.19 23.04 31.20
N PHE A 154 3.89 23.55 32.21
CA PHE A 154 5.21 23.06 32.60
C PHE A 154 5.27 22.91 34.12
N ARG A 155 5.45 21.69 34.60
CA ARG A 155 5.52 21.40 36.05
C ARG A 155 6.55 20.32 36.32
N ILE A 156 7.37 20.53 37.35
CA ILE A 156 8.28 19.50 37.88
C ILE A 156 7.82 19.21 39.32
N SER A 157 7.36 17.99 39.57
CA SER A 157 6.98 17.49 40.89
C SER A 157 8.09 16.58 41.44
N GLU A 158 8.98 17.15 42.25
CA GLU A 158 10.04 16.39 42.93
C GLU A 158 9.47 15.27 43.82
N SER A 159 8.30 15.50 44.42
CA SER A 159 7.65 14.54 45.32
C SER A 159 7.02 13.34 44.62
N GLN A 160 6.70 13.46 43.33
CA GLN A 160 6.04 12.42 42.53
C GLN A 160 6.93 11.90 41.39
N MET A 161 8.17 12.39 41.27
CA MET A 161 9.07 12.14 40.13
C MET A 161 8.37 12.41 38.78
N GLN A 162 7.55 13.46 38.70
CA GLN A 162 6.68 13.74 37.55
C GLN A 162 7.03 15.07 36.87
N VAL A 163 7.11 15.08 35.53
CA VAL A 163 7.32 16.26 34.70
C VAL A 163 6.17 16.40 33.70
N ASP A 164 5.49 17.55 33.70
CA ASP A 164 4.52 17.93 32.68
C ASP A 164 5.21 18.87 31.66
N LEU A 165 5.14 18.58 30.36
CA LEU A 165 5.74 19.39 29.30
C LEU A 165 4.70 19.71 28.22
N CYS A 166 4.59 20.96 27.80
CA CYS A 166 3.65 21.37 26.76
C CYS A 166 4.33 21.74 25.45
N PHE A 167 3.76 21.27 24.34
CA PHE A 167 4.20 21.47 22.97
C PHE A 167 3.13 22.31 22.25
N GLY A 168 3.50 23.45 21.67
CA GLY A 168 2.54 24.32 20.99
C GLY A 168 1.81 25.25 21.95
N GLY A 169 2.46 26.27 22.49
CA GLY A 169 1.82 27.20 23.44
C GLY A 169 0.61 27.91 22.84
N GLY A 170 0.74 28.43 21.63
CA GLY A 170 -0.34 28.96 20.82
C GLY A 170 -1.11 27.85 20.12
N ILE A 171 -0.44 27.14 19.21
CA ILE A 171 -1.03 26.07 18.39
C ILE A 171 -0.14 24.82 18.45
N GLY A 172 -0.73 23.67 18.78
CA GLY A 172 -0.07 22.37 18.72
C GLY A 172 -0.76 21.44 17.74
N CYS A 173 0.00 20.90 16.79
CA CYS A 173 -0.50 20.02 15.74
C CYS A 173 0.20 18.67 15.82
N TRP A 174 -0.58 17.59 15.92
CA TRP A 174 -0.11 16.20 15.93
C TRP A 174 -0.70 15.42 14.76
N GLN A 175 0.16 14.83 13.94
CA GLN A 175 -0.22 13.98 12.81
C GLN A 175 -1.24 14.61 11.87
N CYS A 176 -1.05 15.89 11.52
CA CYS A 176 -2.00 16.64 10.71
C CYS A 176 -1.37 17.78 9.89
N SER A 177 -2.09 18.23 8.87
CA SER A 177 -1.64 19.23 7.90
C SER A 177 -2.61 20.43 7.83
N PRO A 178 -2.79 21.18 8.93
CA PRO A 178 -3.70 22.33 8.95
C PRO A 178 -3.19 23.49 8.09
N MET A 179 -4.13 24.33 7.66
CA MET A 179 -3.84 25.63 7.08
C MET A 179 -3.92 26.70 8.19
N ILE A 180 -2.80 27.35 8.48
CA ILE A 180 -2.69 28.38 9.52
C ILE A 180 -2.33 29.69 8.83
N THR A 181 -3.28 30.63 8.74
CA THR A 181 -3.08 31.86 7.97
C THR A 181 -3.79 33.10 8.48
N TYR A 182 -3.22 34.29 8.32
CA TYR A 182 -3.77 35.56 8.80
C TYR A 182 -3.95 35.62 10.33
N ASN A 183 -3.17 34.87 11.11
CA ASN A 183 -3.25 34.91 12.56
C ASN A 183 -2.18 35.82 13.17
N THR A 184 -2.53 36.44 14.30
CA THR A 184 -1.57 37.07 15.21
C THR A 184 -1.33 36.16 16.40
N ILE A 185 -0.13 35.58 16.52
CA ILE A 185 0.25 34.62 17.56
C ILE A 185 1.34 35.23 18.43
N ARG A 186 1.01 35.56 19.67
CA ARG A 186 1.94 36.35 20.50
C ARG A 186 1.85 36.11 21.98
N ASN A 187 2.95 36.32 22.70
CA ASN A 187 2.98 36.22 24.16
C ASN A 187 2.46 34.85 24.65
N ASN A 188 2.68 33.79 23.89
CA ASN A 188 2.42 32.42 24.32
C ASN A 188 3.72 31.80 24.82
N SER A 189 3.60 30.80 25.69
CA SER A 189 4.76 30.10 26.24
C SER A 189 4.54 28.60 26.26
N ALA A 190 5.61 27.82 26.08
CA ALA A 190 5.57 26.36 26.11
C ALA A 190 6.95 25.77 26.39
N TYR A 191 7.03 24.44 26.53
CA TYR A 191 8.31 23.75 26.51
C TYR A 191 8.88 23.73 25.09
N VAL A 192 8.10 23.33 24.10
CA VAL A 192 8.51 23.32 22.67
C VAL A 192 7.48 24.07 21.82
N GLY A 193 7.92 24.89 20.87
CA GLY A 193 7.02 25.53 19.90
C GLY A 193 6.03 26.49 20.56
N ALA A 194 6.49 27.57 21.21
CA ALA A 194 5.59 28.41 21.99
C ALA A 194 4.53 29.13 21.13
N GLY A 195 4.87 29.55 19.91
CA GLY A 195 3.87 30.00 18.94
C GLY A 195 3.14 28.81 18.31
N ILE A 196 3.84 28.04 17.49
CA ILE A 196 3.30 26.91 16.73
C ILE A 196 4.26 25.71 16.82
N ILE A 197 3.72 24.50 16.87
CA ILE A 197 4.44 23.26 16.53
C ILE A 197 3.62 22.40 15.56
N GLY A 198 4.26 21.95 14.48
CA GLY A 198 3.73 20.95 13.55
C GLY A 198 4.50 19.64 13.67
N TYR A 199 3.91 18.62 14.28
CA TYR A 199 4.58 17.34 14.53
C TYR A 199 3.95 16.22 13.69
N PHE A 200 4.79 15.50 12.91
CA PHE A 200 4.38 14.40 12.01
C PHE A 200 3.26 14.74 11.00
N GLY A 201 3.34 15.89 10.33
CA GLY A 201 2.43 16.26 9.24
C GLY A 201 3.00 17.41 8.40
N GLU A 202 2.29 17.81 7.35
CA GLU A 202 2.73 18.83 6.39
C GLU A 202 1.85 20.09 6.46
N PRO A 203 1.94 20.89 7.54
CA PRO A 203 1.12 22.10 7.68
C PRO A 203 1.48 23.13 6.61
N THR A 204 0.48 23.94 6.23
CA THR A 204 0.71 25.16 5.43
C THR A 204 0.54 26.37 6.35
N ILE A 205 1.64 27.06 6.63
CA ILE A 205 1.71 28.17 7.59
C ILE A 205 2.11 29.42 6.82
N HIS A 206 1.18 30.34 6.61
CA HIS A 206 1.48 31.54 5.83
C HIS A 206 0.72 32.79 6.20
N ASN A 207 1.28 33.96 5.94
CA ASN A 207 0.65 35.26 6.23
C ASN A 207 0.29 35.40 7.72
N ASN A 208 1.16 34.95 8.64
CA ASN A 208 0.96 35.11 10.08
C ASN A 208 1.97 36.10 10.69
N MET A 209 1.53 36.78 11.75
CA MET A 209 2.36 37.61 12.62
C MET A 209 2.65 36.84 13.92
N ILE A 210 3.90 36.40 14.12
CA ILE A 210 4.29 35.51 15.22
C ILE A 210 5.37 36.21 16.06
N PHE A 211 5.03 36.71 17.24
CA PHE A 211 5.99 37.54 17.99
C PHE A 211 5.88 37.46 19.49
N GLU A 212 7.01 37.68 20.19
CA GLU A 212 7.09 37.64 21.66
C GLU A 212 6.58 36.32 22.26
N ASN A 213 6.75 35.19 21.57
CA ASN A 213 6.50 33.86 22.14
C ASN A 213 7.80 33.30 22.72
N SER A 214 7.70 32.57 23.84
CA SER A 214 8.87 32.11 24.59
C SER A 214 8.79 30.61 24.88
N ALA A 215 9.76 29.84 24.39
CA ALA A 215 9.83 28.39 24.59
C ALA A 215 11.13 27.96 25.28
N TYR A 216 11.31 26.66 25.53
CA TYR A 216 12.65 26.09 25.71
C TYR A 216 13.30 25.77 24.37
N LEU A 217 12.52 25.29 23.40
CA LEU A 217 12.96 25.05 22.01
C LEU A 217 11.90 25.60 21.05
N GLY A 218 12.30 26.37 20.04
CA GLY A 218 11.36 26.88 19.04
C GLY A 218 10.40 27.93 19.59
N GLY A 219 10.87 29.15 19.87
CA GLY A 219 10.02 30.21 20.43
C GLY A 219 8.83 30.55 19.53
N GLY A 220 9.08 30.80 18.25
CA GLY A 220 8.05 31.13 17.27
C GLY A 220 7.39 29.89 16.65
N LEU A 221 8.17 29.09 15.93
CA LEU A 221 7.69 27.90 15.21
C LEU A 221 8.68 26.73 15.34
N VAL A 222 8.14 25.52 15.52
CA VAL A 222 8.84 24.25 15.26
C VAL A 222 8.13 23.50 14.14
N THR A 223 8.85 23.09 13.10
CA THR A 223 8.29 22.27 12.03
C THR A 223 9.25 21.18 11.56
N PHE A 224 8.69 20.10 11.03
CA PHE A 224 9.43 18.93 10.55
C PHE A 224 9.24 18.72 9.03
N ALA A 225 8.14 19.25 8.47
CA ALA A 225 7.83 19.25 7.04
C ALA A 225 6.79 20.33 6.72
N GLY A 226 6.32 20.39 5.47
CA GLY A 226 5.27 21.30 5.03
C GLY A 226 5.78 22.64 4.52
N GLN A 227 4.89 23.62 4.38
CA GLN A 227 5.20 24.91 3.76
C GLN A 227 5.07 26.04 4.78
N VAL A 228 6.12 26.85 4.91
CA VAL A 228 6.17 28.03 5.79
C VAL A 228 6.56 29.23 4.93
N TYR A 229 5.61 30.13 4.67
CA TYR A 229 5.90 31.27 3.79
C TYR A 229 5.15 32.56 4.12
N ASN A 230 5.70 33.70 3.72
CA ASN A 230 5.08 35.02 3.95
C ASN A 230 4.71 35.26 5.43
N ASN A 231 5.50 34.78 6.39
CA ASN A 231 5.27 35.03 7.81
C ASN A 231 6.26 36.06 8.35
N THR A 232 5.87 36.80 9.38
CA THR A 232 6.76 37.72 10.12
C THR A 232 6.94 37.23 11.55
N PHE A 233 8.15 36.81 11.89
CA PHE A 233 8.59 36.38 13.21
C PHE A 233 9.43 37.47 13.89
N VAL A 234 9.00 37.96 15.05
CA VAL A 234 9.72 39.05 15.76
C VAL A 234 9.86 38.77 17.25
N ARG A 235 11.07 38.86 17.78
CA ARG A 235 11.33 38.77 19.23
C ARG A 235 10.72 37.52 19.89
N ASN A 236 10.69 36.39 19.17
CA ASN A 236 10.46 35.11 19.83
C ASN A 236 11.79 34.60 20.40
N ASP A 237 11.73 33.87 21.51
CA ASP A 237 12.93 33.50 22.26
C ASP A 237 12.83 32.09 22.87
N CYS A 238 13.97 31.62 23.36
CA CYS A 238 14.10 30.35 24.07
C CYS A 238 14.38 30.55 25.58
N GLU A 239 13.78 31.57 26.22
CA GLU A 239 14.05 31.92 27.63
C GLU A 239 13.15 31.22 28.67
N PHE A 240 12.09 30.52 28.25
CA PHE A 240 11.07 29.97 29.15
C PHE A 240 11.67 29.07 30.26
N GLY A 241 12.68 28.25 29.93
CA GLY A 241 13.38 27.39 30.89
C GLY A 241 14.31 28.12 31.87
N SER A 242 14.91 29.25 31.45
CA SER A 242 15.86 30.02 32.27
C SER A 242 15.20 30.70 33.47
N THR A 243 13.92 31.08 33.32
CA THR A 243 13.11 31.74 34.36
C THR A 243 12.79 30.81 35.54
N LEU A 244 12.95 29.50 35.36
CA LEU A 244 12.65 28.47 36.36
C LEU A 244 13.91 27.96 37.09
N GLY A 245 15.10 28.49 36.80
CA GLY A 245 16.35 28.18 37.50
C GLY A 245 16.85 26.74 37.29
N ILE A 246 16.28 26.02 36.33
CA ILE A 246 16.67 24.68 35.91
C ILE A 246 17.76 24.83 34.85
N GLY A 247 19.02 24.55 35.21
CA GLY A 247 20.21 24.70 34.36
C GLY A 247 20.30 23.67 33.23
N ILE A 248 19.28 23.61 32.38
CA ILE A 248 19.26 22.92 31.09
C ILE A 248 19.60 23.96 30.01
N GLY A 249 20.48 23.63 29.05
CA GLY A 249 21.25 24.59 28.22
C GLY A 249 20.47 25.64 27.42
N GLU A 250 21.18 26.58 26.79
CA GLU A 250 20.60 27.62 25.92
C GLU A 250 19.79 26.97 24.79
N GLY A 251 18.47 27.22 24.76
CA GLY A 251 17.56 26.63 23.77
C GLY A 251 17.87 27.07 22.33
N MET A 252 17.24 26.41 21.36
CA MET A 252 17.52 26.59 19.92
C MET A 252 16.26 27.00 19.15
N GLY A 253 16.43 27.77 18.06
CA GLY A 253 15.37 28.25 17.18
C GLY A 253 14.45 29.28 17.83
N GLY A 254 14.98 30.44 18.20
CA GLY A 254 14.20 31.52 18.83
C GLY A 254 12.98 31.90 17.99
N ASN A 255 13.18 32.25 16.72
CA ASN A 255 12.07 32.50 15.78
C ASN A 255 11.58 31.22 15.10
N LEU A 256 12.46 30.45 14.46
CA LEU A 256 12.09 29.21 13.77
C LEU A 256 13.10 28.10 14.05
N TYR A 257 12.57 26.91 14.33
CA TYR A 257 13.31 25.66 14.45
C TYR A 257 12.78 24.65 13.42
N LEU A 258 13.68 24.10 12.62
CA LEU A 258 13.39 23.15 11.56
C LEU A 258 14.09 21.81 11.84
N VAL A 259 13.37 20.71 11.66
CA VAL A 259 13.98 19.37 11.58
C VAL A 259 13.90 18.92 10.14
N ALA A 260 15.05 18.84 9.47
CA ALA A 260 15.17 18.47 8.06
C ALA A 260 15.72 17.04 7.97
N ALA A 261 14.82 16.07 7.95
CA ALA A 261 15.20 14.66 7.91
C ALA A 261 14.18 13.86 7.08
N PRO A 262 14.63 12.82 6.36
CA PRO A 262 13.80 12.10 5.39
C PRO A 262 12.57 11.43 6.02
N GLU A 263 12.58 11.16 7.33
CA GLU A 263 11.49 10.50 8.05
C GLU A 263 10.24 11.37 8.19
N TYR A 264 10.37 12.69 8.03
CA TYR A 264 9.29 13.64 8.29
C TYR A 264 8.63 14.24 7.04
N GLY A 265 9.25 14.09 5.86
CA GLY A 265 8.85 14.76 4.62
C GLY A 265 9.73 15.98 4.31
N SER A 266 9.38 16.73 3.26
CA SER A 266 10.16 17.93 2.87
C SER A 266 9.57 19.22 3.43
N ALA A 267 10.43 20.10 3.94
CA ALA A 267 10.04 21.43 4.40
C ALA A 267 10.40 22.49 3.35
N ARG A 268 9.49 23.42 3.06
CA ARG A 268 9.76 24.60 2.22
C ARG A 268 9.55 25.86 3.04
N VAL A 269 10.64 26.55 3.35
CA VAL A 269 10.65 27.78 4.15
C VAL A 269 11.10 28.93 3.27
N PHE A 270 10.16 29.79 2.87
CA PHE A 270 10.47 30.87 1.94
C PHE A 270 9.69 32.16 2.17
N ASN A 271 10.23 33.32 1.79
CA ASN A 271 9.56 34.63 1.95
C ASN A 271 9.20 35.00 3.39
N ASN A 272 9.90 34.46 4.40
CA ASN A 272 9.65 34.79 5.79
C ASN A 272 10.62 35.86 6.30
N LEU A 273 10.15 36.71 7.20
CA LEU A 273 10.96 37.70 7.90
C LEU A 273 11.16 37.24 9.35
N LEU A 274 12.39 36.96 9.78
CA LEU A 274 12.74 36.45 11.11
C LEU A 274 13.76 37.36 11.79
N CYS A 275 13.34 38.12 12.81
CA CYS A 275 14.25 39.07 13.43
C CYS A 275 14.13 39.24 14.94
N GLU A 276 15.16 39.84 15.51
CA GLU A 276 15.24 40.29 16.90
C GLU A 276 14.99 39.18 17.96
N ALA A 277 15.26 37.90 17.65
CA ALA A 277 15.20 36.84 18.66
C ALA A 277 16.21 37.12 19.78
N GLY A 278 15.73 37.14 21.03
CA GLY A 278 16.57 37.43 22.20
C GLY A 278 17.49 36.28 22.62
N SER A 279 17.13 35.05 22.24
CA SER A 279 17.91 33.82 22.45
C SER A 279 17.48 32.74 21.46
N GLY A 280 18.32 31.72 21.24
CA GLY A 280 18.06 30.59 20.36
C GLY A 280 18.25 30.86 18.86
N GLY A 281 18.61 32.08 18.46
CA GLY A 281 18.88 32.46 17.08
C GLY A 281 17.64 32.72 16.23
N GLY A 282 17.86 33.12 14.99
CA GLY A 282 16.80 33.42 14.03
C GLY A 282 16.16 32.14 13.49
N MET A 283 16.86 31.49 12.57
CA MET A 283 16.48 30.19 12.02
C MET A 283 17.49 29.14 12.45
N PHE A 284 16.99 28.06 13.02
CA PHE A 284 17.79 26.91 13.43
C PHE A 284 17.35 25.65 12.71
N TRP A 285 18.27 24.78 12.30
CA TRP A 285 17.90 23.44 11.83
C TRP A 285 18.75 22.29 12.38
N GLU A 286 18.14 21.11 12.38
CA GLU A 286 18.78 19.80 12.58
C GLU A 286 18.61 18.96 11.33
N GLY A 287 19.61 18.13 10.99
CA GLY A 287 19.58 17.24 9.82
C GLY A 287 20.09 17.90 8.53
N ASP A 288 19.73 17.31 7.38
CA ASP A 288 20.27 17.68 6.07
C ASP A 288 19.29 18.59 5.29
N LEU A 289 19.79 19.74 4.82
CA LEU A 289 19.02 20.68 4.01
C LEU A 289 18.69 20.13 2.61
N GLU A 290 19.20 18.98 2.19
CA GLU A 290 18.65 18.30 0.99
C GLU A 290 17.16 17.95 1.14
N TYR A 291 16.67 17.80 2.38
CA TYR A 291 15.26 17.56 2.71
C TYR A 291 14.49 18.84 3.03
N ALA A 292 15.11 20.02 2.93
CA ALA A 292 14.45 21.28 3.17
C ALA A 292 14.95 22.44 2.28
N SER A 293 14.01 23.15 1.66
CA SER A 293 14.33 24.34 0.87
C SER A 293 14.23 25.61 1.72
N LEU A 294 15.34 26.35 1.81
CA LEU A 294 15.40 27.67 2.45
C LEU A 294 15.69 28.72 1.37
N ALA A 295 14.72 29.58 1.06
CA ALA A 295 14.88 30.57 -0.02
C ALA A 295 14.16 31.89 0.28
N PHE A 296 14.72 33.02 -0.14
CA PHE A 296 14.06 34.33 -0.05
C PHE A 296 13.57 34.74 1.36
N ASN A 297 14.22 34.26 2.43
CA ASN A 297 13.92 34.70 3.79
C ASN A 297 14.81 35.87 4.19
N ASN A 298 14.32 36.78 5.04
CA ASN A 298 15.17 37.79 5.69
C ASN A 298 15.37 37.41 7.16
N VAL A 299 16.60 37.08 7.56
CA VAL A 299 16.93 36.63 8.93
C VAL A 299 17.92 37.60 9.56
N TRP A 300 17.48 38.44 10.50
CA TRP A 300 18.31 39.56 10.98
C TRP A 300 18.24 39.88 12.48
N GLY A 301 19.39 40.25 13.05
CA GLY A 301 19.48 40.84 14.39
C GLY A 301 19.12 39.88 15.51
N ASN A 302 19.33 38.58 15.30
CA ASN A 302 19.01 37.53 16.24
C ASN A 302 20.21 37.16 17.12
N VAL A 303 19.95 36.68 18.34
CA VAL A 303 20.96 36.24 19.30
C VAL A 303 20.80 34.73 19.55
N PRO A 304 21.87 33.92 19.50
CA PRO A 304 23.28 34.31 19.32
C PRO A 304 23.74 34.54 17.87
N GLY A 305 22.94 34.12 16.88
CA GLY A 305 23.22 34.33 15.45
C GLY A 305 21.95 34.29 14.61
N ASN A 306 22.06 34.61 13.32
CA ASN A 306 20.91 34.59 12.40
C ASN A 306 20.56 33.16 12.01
N TYR A 307 21.58 32.39 11.64
CA TYR A 307 21.44 30.99 11.28
C TYR A 307 22.16 30.13 12.31
N GLY A 308 21.55 29.01 12.69
CA GLY A 308 22.21 28.01 13.52
C GLY A 308 21.87 26.61 13.06
N TYR A 309 22.78 25.67 13.27
CA TYR A 309 22.51 24.28 13.01
C TYR A 309 23.19 23.36 14.02
N LEU A 310 22.67 22.14 14.13
CA LEU A 310 23.30 21.07 14.88
C LEU A 310 24.20 20.28 13.94
N ASP A 311 25.52 20.35 14.14
CA ASP A 311 26.48 19.58 13.34
C ASP A 311 26.27 18.08 13.61
N PRO A 312 25.91 17.26 12.60
CA PRO A 312 25.60 15.85 12.79
C PRO A 312 26.83 14.99 13.16
N GLN A 313 28.05 15.47 12.88
CA GLN A 313 29.29 14.75 13.20
C GLN A 313 29.77 15.05 14.62
N THR A 314 29.69 16.31 15.03
CA THR A 314 30.23 16.76 16.33
C THR A 314 29.16 16.92 17.40
N TYR A 315 27.88 16.90 17.02
CA TYR A 315 26.72 17.25 17.85
C TYR A 315 26.87 18.63 18.53
N SER A 316 27.68 19.51 17.93
CA SER A 316 27.88 20.85 18.43
C SER A 316 26.93 21.82 17.74
N VAL A 317 26.45 22.78 18.51
CA VAL A 317 25.65 23.88 17.97
C VAL A 317 26.59 24.89 17.34
N VAL A 318 26.40 25.14 16.05
CA VAL A 318 27.14 26.13 15.29
C VAL A 318 26.18 27.25 14.92
N TYR A 319 26.57 28.49 15.22
CA TYR A 319 25.85 29.68 14.78
C TYR A 319 26.71 30.43 13.76
N ASP A 320 26.07 30.78 12.66
CA ASP A 320 26.68 31.41 11.48
C ASP A 320 27.90 30.58 10.96
N GLY A 321 28.71 31.13 10.06
CA GLY A 321 29.84 30.37 9.45
C GLY A 321 29.39 29.49 8.28
N ASP A 322 29.71 28.20 8.30
CA ASP A 322 29.39 27.27 7.19
C ASP A 322 27.88 27.05 7.00
N GLY A 323 27.07 27.35 8.03
CA GLY A 323 25.61 27.32 7.96
C GLY A 323 24.97 28.65 7.51
N ASP A 324 25.73 29.72 7.34
CA ASP A 324 25.15 31.02 6.97
C ASP A 324 24.49 30.95 5.58
N GLN A 325 23.17 31.13 5.52
CA GLN A 325 22.41 31.10 4.27
C GLN A 325 22.33 32.48 3.60
N THR A 326 22.97 33.51 4.15
CA THR A 326 22.96 34.86 3.58
C THR A 326 23.48 34.87 2.14
N GLY A 327 22.68 35.37 1.21
CA GLY A 327 23.00 35.43 -0.22
C GLY A 327 22.80 34.11 -0.98
N VAL A 328 22.47 33.02 -0.29
CA VAL A 328 22.13 31.72 -0.90
C VAL A 328 20.64 31.69 -1.18
N ASN A 329 20.23 31.26 -2.38
CA ASN A 329 18.81 31.12 -2.78
C ASN A 329 17.94 32.36 -2.49
N GLY A 330 18.52 33.56 -2.63
CA GLY A 330 17.83 34.83 -2.39
C GLY A 330 17.57 35.17 -0.92
N ASN A 331 18.09 34.40 0.05
CA ASN A 331 17.99 34.76 1.46
C ASN A 331 18.84 36.01 1.77
N VAL A 332 18.32 36.87 2.65
CA VAL A 332 18.91 38.15 3.06
C VAL A 332 19.08 38.15 4.59
N SER A 333 20.04 38.91 5.09
CA SER A 333 20.28 39.07 6.52
C SER A 333 20.51 40.54 6.87
N ASP A 334 19.51 41.38 6.57
CA ASP A 334 19.57 42.83 6.76
C ASP A 334 18.40 43.36 7.59
N ASN A 335 18.62 44.52 8.20
CA ASN A 335 17.62 45.15 9.06
C ASN A 335 16.31 45.37 8.27
N PRO A 336 15.17 44.80 8.70
CA PRO A 336 13.89 44.98 8.00
C PRO A 336 13.37 46.42 8.06
N LEU A 337 13.95 47.29 8.91
CA LEU A 337 13.61 48.70 9.05
C LEU A 337 12.12 48.93 9.30
N PHE A 338 11.60 48.34 10.37
CA PHE A 338 10.22 48.54 10.80
C PHE A 338 9.92 49.99 11.22
N LEU A 339 8.71 50.45 10.96
CA LEU A 339 8.25 51.80 11.28
C LEU A 339 8.36 52.12 12.78
N ALA A 340 7.95 51.19 13.66
CA ALA A 340 8.09 51.33 15.11
C ALA A 340 8.03 49.99 15.86
N SER A 341 9.11 49.20 15.78
CA SER A 341 9.22 47.84 16.36
C SER A 341 8.93 47.78 17.88
N THR A 342 9.35 48.80 18.63
CA THR A 342 9.10 48.91 20.09
C THR A 342 7.61 49.08 20.45
N SER A 343 6.82 49.62 19.53
CA SER A 343 5.35 49.74 19.68
C SER A 343 4.58 48.61 18.98
N ARG A 344 5.29 47.58 18.48
CA ARG A 344 4.75 46.45 17.70
C ARG A 344 4.10 46.87 16.38
N ASN A 345 4.61 47.95 15.79
CA ASN A 345 4.30 48.28 14.42
C ASN A 345 5.43 47.74 13.53
N PHE A 346 5.15 46.61 12.90
CA PHE A 346 6.09 45.85 12.07
C PHE A 346 5.91 46.11 10.57
N HIS A 347 5.23 47.19 10.18
CA HIS A 347 5.21 47.62 8.80
C HIS A 347 6.60 48.10 8.37
N LEU A 348 6.96 47.82 7.13
CA LEU A 348 8.26 48.21 6.56
C LEU A 348 8.33 49.72 6.32
N THR A 349 9.55 50.28 6.35
CA THR A 349 9.81 51.64 5.88
C THR A 349 10.39 51.61 4.46
N LEU A 350 10.36 52.76 3.76
CA LEU A 350 10.79 52.91 2.37
C LEU A 350 12.17 52.31 2.03
N ASP A 351 13.09 52.33 2.99
CA ASP A 351 14.47 51.89 2.77
C ASP A 351 14.69 50.40 3.12
N SER A 352 13.61 49.68 3.45
CA SER A 352 13.68 48.28 3.85
C SER A 352 14.25 47.39 2.74
N PRO A 353 15.16 46.46 3.06
CA PRO A 353 15.67 45.46 2.12
C PRO A 353 14.64 44.36 1.79
N CYS A 354 13.52 44.30 2.52
CA CYS A 354 12.49 43.28 2.32
C CYS A 354 11.51 43.63 1.19
N ILE A 355 11.50 44.90 0.75
CA ILE A 355 10.59 45.38 -0.31
C ILE A 355 11.01 44.79 -1.66
N ASN A 356 10.07 44.16 -2.37
CA ASN A 356 10.26 43.47 -3.66
C ASN A 356 11.37 42.39 -3.64
N ALA A 357 11.62 41.77 -2.50
CA ALA A 357 12.71 40.81 -2.32
C ALA A 357 12.27 39.34 -2.23
N GLY A 358 10.97 39.05 -2.10
CA GLY A 358 10.44 37.68 -1.95
C GLY A 358 10.32 36.94 -3.30
N ASP A 359 10.43 35.62 -3.33
CA ASP A 359 10.40 34.72 -4.49
C ASP A 359 9.75 35.30 -5.77
N PRO A 360 10.52 35.48 -6.87
CA PRO A 360 10.02 36.08 -8.12
C PRO A 360 9.00 35.19 -8.85
N ASP A 361 8.98 33.88 -8.58
CA ASP A 361 8.06 32.92 -9.18
C ASP A 361 6.83 32.67 -8.30
N PHE A 362 6.70 33.35 -7.16
CA PHE A 362 5.54 33.18 -6.30
C PHE A 362 4.28 33.77 -6.94
N VAL A 363 3.34 32.88 -7.29
CA VAL A 363 2.02 33.26 -7.80
C VAL A 363 1.01 33.16 -6.66
N PRO A 364 0.56 34.29 -6.07
CA PRO A 364 -0.46 34.26 -5.03
C PRO A 364 -1.78 33.69 -5.59
N PRO A 365 -2.50 32.83 -4.84
CA PRO A 365 -3.85 32.43 -5.20
C PRO A 365 -4.75 33.66 -5.45
N VAL A 366 -5.68 33.55 -6.40
CA VAL A 366 -6.56 34.65 -6.80
C VAL A 366 -7.27 35.24 -5.57
N GLY A 367 -7.05 36.53 -5.31
CA GLY A 367 -7.67 37.24 -4.19
C GLY A 367 -6.95 37.09 -2.85
N GLN A 368 -5.75 36.49 -2.81
CA GLN A 368 -4.91 36.49 -1.61
C GLN A 368 -4.45 37.92 -1.28
N THR A 369 -4.59 38.29 -0.02
CA THR A 369 -4.11 39.57 0.54
C THR A 369 -2.93 39.35 1.48
N ASP A 370 -2.25 40.40 1.88
CA ASP A 370 -1.34 40.39 3.03
C ASP A 370 -2.12 40.44 4.37
N ILE A 371 -1.40 40.61 5.48
CA ILE A 371 -1.98 40.62 6.83
C ILE A 371 -2.92 41.81 7.10
N ASP A 372 -2.73 42.94 6.43
CA ASP A 372 -3.52 44.16 6.63
C ASP A 372 -4.68 44.28 5.61
N GLY A 373 -4.70 43.39 4.61
CA GLY A 373 -5.80 43.19 3.67
C GLY A 373 -5.52 43.77 2.28
N GLU A 374 -4.30 44.22 2.02
CA GLU A 374 -3.85 44.72 0.73
C GLU A 374 -3.46 43.58 -0.22
N GLN A 375 -3.38 43.89 -1.52
CA GLN A 375 -3.07 42.90 -2.54
C GLN A 375 -1.63 42.40 -2.36
N ARG A 376 -1.44 41.08 -2.39
CA ARG A 376 -0.13 40.47 -2.08
C ARG A 376 1.01 40.81 -3.06
N VAL A 377 0.71 41.34 -4.25
CA VAL A 377 1.73 41.85 -5.19
C VAL A 377 1.38 43.31 -5.48
N TYR A 378 2.22 44.24 -5.03
CA TYR A 378 1.99 45.68 -5.19
C TYR A 378 2.90 46.35 -6.23
N ALA A 379 4.20 45.99 -6.29
CA ALA A 379 5.19 46.65 -7.14
C ALA A 379 6.05 45.63 -7.93
N SER A 380 5.37 44.74 -8.66
CA SER A 380 5.87 43.65 -9.51
C SER A 380 6.24 42.34 -8.80
N ARG A 381 6.80 42.41 -7.60
CA ARG A 381 7.22 41.25 -6.80
C ARG A 381 6.61 41.33 -5.41
N ILE A 382 6.56 40.22 -4.68
CA ILE A 382 6.10 40.23 -3.29
C ILE A 382 7.21 40.68 -2.34
N ASP A 383 6.82 41.30 -1.23
CA ASP A 383 7.72 41.60 -0.12
C ASP A 383 8.02 40.35 0.72
N ILE A 384 9.19 40.33 1.38
CA ILE A 384 9.52 39.30 2.37
C ILE A 384 8.79 39.61 3.69
N GLY A 385 8.03 38.65 4.21
CA GLY A 385 7.23 38.78 5.43
C GLY A 385 5.72 38.77 5.18
N ALA A 386 4.92 38.96 6.23
CA ALA A 386 3.46 38.88 6.18
C ALA A 386 2.73 40.14 5.71
N ASP A 387 3.44 41.27 5.59
CA ASP A 387 2.92 42.60 5.25
C ASP A 387 3.55 43.07 3.93
N GLU A 388 2.77 43.74 3.08
CA GLU A 388 3.23 44.35 1.83
C GLU A 388 3.42 45.86 2.02
N TYR A 389 4.56 46.41 1.61
CA TYR A 389 4.79 47.84 1.73
C TYR A 389 3.94 48.64 0.75
N VAL A 390 2.92 49.32 1.28
CA VAL A 390 2.05 50.21 0.50
C VAL A 390 2.52 51.66 0.63
N GLY A 391 3.38 52.09 -0.29
CA GLY A 391 3.93 53.44 -0.32
C GLY A 391 4.67 53.78 -1.61
N TYR A 392 5.43 54.89 -1.62
CA TYR A 392 6.37 55.18 -2.72
C TYR A 392 7.43 54.08 -2.76
N VAL A 393 7.67 53.43 -3.90
CA VAL A 393 8.72 52.40 -4.02
C VAL A 393 9.85 52.97 -4.86
N LYS A 394 11.11 52.75 -4.47
CA LYS A 394 12.26 53.17 -5.28
C LYS A 394 12.17 52.52 -6.66
N PRO A 395 12.74 53.15 -7.71
CA PRO A 395 12.82 52.50 -9.01
C PRO A 395 13.46 51.12 -8.89
N VAL A 396 12.93 50.14 -9.60
CA VAL A 396 13.47 48.78 -9.67
C VAL A 396 13.94 48.55 -11.09
N ALA A 397 15.24 48.31 -11.26
CA ALA A 397 15.77 47.91 -12.56
C ALA A 397 15.26 46.51 -12.89
N SER A 398 14.80 46.34 -14.12
CA SER A 398 14.63 45.03 -14.74
C SER A 398 15.45 45.05 -16.01
N ALA A 399 16.55 44.30 -16.06
CA ALA A 399 17.46 44.18 -17.20
C ALA A 399 16.92 43.23 -18.29
N GLY A 400 15.71 42.71 -18.11
CA GLY A 400 15.10 41.70 -18.97
C GLY A 400 15.61 40.30 -18.65
N GLY A 401 14.98 39.30 -19.25
CA GLY A 401 15.44 37.92 -19.15
C GLY A 401 16.76 37.70 -19.90
N ASP A 402 17.49 36.67 -19.49
CA ASP A 402 18.69 36.23 -20.20
C ASP A 402 18.41 35.99 -21.70
N VAL A 403 19.36 36.38 -22.54
CA VAL A 403 19.20 36.41 -24.00
C VAL A 403 20.15 35.42 -24.65
N HIS A 404 19.64 34.62 -25.58
CA HIS A 404 20.47 33.78 -26.45
C HIS A 404 20.50 34.35 -27.88
N VAL A 405 21.71 34.48 -28.42
CA VAL A 405 21.97 34.96 -29.79
C VAL A 405 22.71 33.88 -30.56
N LEU A 406 22.12 33.38 -31.64
CA LEU A 406 22.62 32.19 -32.36
C LEU A 406 23.91 32.43 -33.16
N GLU A 407 24.18 33.67 -33.57
CA GLU A 407 25.27 34.00 -34.47
C GLU A 407 26.05 35.24 -34.01
N VAL A 408 27.37 35.18 -34.13
CA VAL A 408 28.27 36.32 -33.90
C VAL A 408 27.98 37.43 -34.92
N GLY A 409 28.03 38.68 -34.47
CA GLY A 409 27.88 39.84 -35.35
C GLY A 409 26.44 40.33 -35.51
N GLN A 410 25.45 39.69 -34.88
CA GLN A 410 24.10 40.24 -34.77
C GLN A 410 24.05 41.40 -33.75
N THR A 411 23.20 42.39 -34.02
CA THR A 411 22.88 43.45 -33.05
C THR A 411 21.94 42.89 -32.01
N VAL A 412 22.38 42.90 -30.75
CA VAL A 412 21.61 42.50 -29.58
C VAL A 412 21.02 43.75 -28.95
N THR A 413 19.73 43.75 -28.66
CA THR A 413 19.05 44.81 -27.91
C THR A 413 18.73 44.27 -26.52
N LEU A 414 19.21 44.96 -25.48
CA LEU A 414 18.82 44.65 -24.10
C LEU A 414 17.48 45.34 -23.82
N ASP A 415 16.68 44.79 -22.92
CA ASP A 415 15.35 45.32 -22.62
C ASP A 415 15.23 45.72 -21.15
N GLY A 416 15.24 47.02 -20.92
CA GLY A 416 15.06 47.64 -19.61
C GLY A 416 13.63 48.09 -19.35
N ALA A 417 12.68 47.87 -20.27
CA ALA A 417 11.39 48.55 -20.26
C ALA A 417 10.46 48.13 -19.11
N ASP A 418 10.63 46.92 -18.59
CA ASP A 418 9.89 46.40 -17.43
C ASP A 418 10.42 46.95 -16.09
N SER A 419 11.44 47.81 -16.13
CA SER A 419 11.89 48.55 -14.96
C SER A 419 10.74 49.36 -14.36
N PHE A 420 10.51 49.19 -13.06
CA PHE A 420 9.42 49.85 -12.35
C PHE A 420 9.82 51.26 -11.91
N PHE A 421 8.94 52.24 -12.16
CA PHE A 421 9.02 53.59 -11.61
C PHE A 421 7.72 53.93 -10.90
N TYR A 422 7.79 54.30 -9.62
CA TYR A 422 6.58 54.58 -8.83
C TYR A 422 5.78 55.78 -9.35
N ASP A 423 6.47 56.83 -9.81
CA ASP A 423 5.83 57.97 -10.47
C ASP A 423 6.29 58.07 -11.93
N SER A 424 5.48 57.51 -12.83
CA SER A 424 5.73 57.54 -14.28
C SER A 424 5.83 58.95 -14.90
N PHE A 425 5.51 60.02 -14.15
CA PHE A 425 5.61 61.41 -14.60
C PHE A 425 6.92 62.11 -14.24
N ASP A 426 7.78 61.49 -13.41
CA ASP A 426 9.12 62.02 -13.08
C ASP A 426 10.15 61.68 -14.17
N THR A 427 11.29 62.39 -14.16
CA THR A 427 12.41 62.12 -15.10
C THR A 427 13.00 60.74 -14.85
N GLN A 428 12.95 59.86 -15.85
CA GLN A 428 13.48 58.50 -15.81
C GLN A 428 14.83 58.44 -16.52
N THR A 429 15.83 57.80 -15.91
CA THR A 429 17.15 57.57 -16.52
C THR A 429 17.52 56.10 -16.45
N TYR A 430 18.17 55.59 -17.50
CA TYR A 430 18.71 54.24 -17.58
C TYR A 430 20.23 54.33 -17.63
N GLN A 431 20.92 53.33 -17.10
CA GLN A 431 22.37 53.23 -17.15
C GLN A 431 22.78 51.77 -17.29
N TRP A 432 23.26 51.41 -18.48
CA TRP A 432 23.76 50.09 -18.79
C TRP A 432 25.29 50.01 -18.73
N THR A 433 25.81 48.98 -18.06
CA THR A 433 27.25 48.69 -17.96
C THR A 433 27.53 47.22 -18.19
N GLN A 434 28.58 46.90 -18.95
CA GLN A 434 29.05 45.52 -19.08
C GLN A 434 29.85 45.12 -17.83
N VAL A 435 29.51 43.96 -17.25
CA VAL A 435 30.12 43.41 -16.04
C VAL A 435 31.21 42.39 -16.39
N SER A 436 30.93 41.51 -17.36
CA SER A 436 31.88 40.47 -17.79
C SER A 436 31.69 40.06 -19.26
N GLY A 437 32.61 39.22 -19.75
CA GLY A 437 32.70 38.84 -21.16
C GLY A 437 33.74 39.69 -21.92
N GLN A 438 33.82 39.51 -23.23
CA GLN A 438 34.70 40.32 -24.07
C GLN A 438 34.11 41.73 -24.23
N ASP A 439 34.95 42.77 -24.13
CA ASP A 439 34.49 44.17 -24.20
C ASP A 439 33.68 44.47 -25.48
N VAL A 440 32.51 45.09 -25.31
CA VAL A 440 31.65 45.56 -26.40
C VAL A 440 31.37 47.07 -26.31
N VAL A 441 30.95 47.66 -27.43
CA VAL A 441 30.44 49.05 -27.44
C VAL A 441 28.92 49.01 -27.31
N ILE A 442 28.39 49.58 -26.22
CA ILE A 442 26.95 49.70 -25.97
C ILE A 442 26.45 51.02 -26.56
N GLU A 443 25.64 50.94 -27.61
CA GLU A 443 24.96 52.09 -28.23
C GLU A 443 23.70 52.45 -27.43
N ASN A 444 23.50 53.74 -27.19
CA ASN A 444 22.37 54.28 -26.38
C ASN A 444 22.27 53.63 -24.99
N ALA A 445 23.40 53.48 -24.30
CA ALA A 445 23.48 52.90 -22.95
C ALA A 445 22.64 53.64 -21.88
N ASP A 446 22.07 54.80 -22.21
CA ASP A 446 21.17 55.60 -21.39
C ASP A 446 19.67 55.43 -21.72
N SER A 447 19.34 54.48 -22.60
CA SER A 447 17.98 54.13 -23.02
C SER A 447 17.45 52.88 -22.31
N ALA A 448 16.12 52.71 -22.32
CA ALA A 448 15.48 51.44 -21.98
C ALA A 448 15.85 50.31 -22.95
N TYR A 449 16.28 50.63 -24.18
CA TYR A 449 16.61 49.64 -25.22
C TYR A 449 18.02 49.89 -25.81
N PRO A 450 19.10 49.73 -25.04
CA PRO A 450 20.45 49.85 -25.57
C PRO A 450 20.74 48.67 -26.52
N SER A 451 21.77 48.82 -27.35
CA SER A 451 22.18 47.73 -28.23
C SER A 451 23.68 47.59 -28.36
N PHE A 452 24.16 46.37 -28.61
CA PHE A 452 25.57 46.11 -28.87
C PHE A 452 25.73 45.02 -29.94
N VAL A 453 26.95 44.80 -30.40
CA VAL A 453 27.29 43.69 -31.31
C VAL A 453 28.39 42.85 -30.66
N ALA A 454 28.13 41.56 -30.46
CA ALA A 454 29.11 40.64 -29.89
C ALA A 454 30.22 40.30 -30.90
N PRO A 455 31.51 40.42 -30.53
CA PRO A 455 32.64 40.15 -31.43
C PRO A 455 33.00 38.67 -31.59
N ALA A 456 32.57 37.80 -30.67
CA ALA A 456 32.83 36.36 -30.68
C ALA A 456 31.74 35.59 -29.91
N GLU A 457 31.72 34.27 -30.03
CA GLU A 457 30.91 33.39 -29.19
C GLU A 457 31.36 33.50 -27.72
N GLY A 458 30.42 33.38 -26.78
CA GLY A 458 30.71 33.44 -25.35
C GLY A 458 29.58 34.04 -24.51
N ARG A 459 29.87 34.21 -23.22
CA ARG A 459 28.97 34.78 -22.21
C ARG A 459 29.31 36.26 -22.01
N TYR A 460 28.31 37.12 -22.09
CA TYR A 460 28.42 38.56 -21.86
C TYR A 460 27.40 38.94 -20.79
N VAL A 461 27.83 39.52 -19.67
CA VAL A 461 26.93 39.93 -18.60
C VAL A 461 26.84 41.45 -18.60
N PHE A 462 25.61 41.97 -18.64
CA PHE A 462 25.30 43.39 -18.55
C PHE A 462 24.51 43.68 -17.29
N GLN A 463 24.59 44.91 -16.84
CA GLN A 463 23.91 45.39 -15.66
C GLN A 463 23.17 46.68 -15.97
N LEU A 464 21.92 46.79 -15.53
CA LEU A 464 21.08 47.97 -15.62
C LEU A 464 20.92 48.61 -14.23
N VAL A 465 21.10 49.92 -14.16
CA VAL A 465 20.61 50.77 -13.07
C VAL A 465 19.63 51.78 -13.64
N VAL A 466 18.44 51.91 -13.06
CA VAL A 466 17.47 52.95 -13.40
C VAL A 466 17.35 53.97 -12.29
N ALA A 467 16.95 55.20 -12.59
CA ALA A 467 16.68 56.20 -11.57
C ALA A 467 15.52 57.10 -11.95
N ASP A 468 14.82 57.61 -10.94
CA ASP A 468 13.84 58.68 -11.08
C ASP A 468 14.40 60.02 -10.57
N SER A 469 13.54 61.02 -10.37
CA SER A 469 13.97 62.34 -9.90
C SER A 469 14.55 62.35 -8.47
N ARG A 470 14.37 61.26 -7.70
CA ARG A 470 14.68 61.18 -6.26
C ARG A 470 15.68 60.08 -5.92
N TYR A 471 15.59 58.91 -6.54
CA TYR A 471 16.37 57.72 -6.19
C TYR A 471 16.82 56.94 -7.41
N ALA A 472 17.97 56.27 -7.27
CA ALA A 472 18.43 55.23 -8.19
C ALA A 472 18.08 53.84 -7.64
N SER A 473 17.88 52.88 -8.53
CA SER A 473 17.65 51.48 -8.23
C SER A 473 18.93 50.78 -7.79
N GLY A 474 18.80 49.58 -7.22
CA GLY A 474 19.88 48.60 -7.28
C GLY A 474 20.15 48.16 -8.72
N PRO A 475 21.34 47.59 -9.00
CA PRO A 475 21.60 46.99 -10.30
C PRO A 475 20.79 45.71 -10.51
N ASP A 476 20.36 45.48 -11.74
CA ASP A 476 19.87 44.18 -12.22
C ASP A 476 20.75 43.68 -13.36
N GLU A 477 21.01 42.38 -13.44
CA GLU A 477 21.93 41.78 -14.43
C GLU A 477 21.20 40.92 -15.46
N VAL A 478 21.71 40.93 -16.69
CA VAL A 478 21.25 40.06 -17.78
C VAL A 478 22.45 39.36 -18.43
N LEU A 479 22.34 38.04 -18.58
CA LEU A 479 23.30 37.25 -19.34
C LEU A 479 22.89 37.18 -20.81
N VAL A 480 23.79 37.59 -21.69
CA VAL A 480 23.70 37.32 -23.13
C VAL A 480 24.66 36.20 -23.48
N TYR A 481 24.13 35.06 -23.92
CA TYR A 481 24.91 33.97 -24.47
C TYR A 481 24.91 34.04 -26.01
N VAL A 482 26.10 34.04 -26.60
CA VAL A 482 26.29 34.07 -28.06
C VAL A 482 26.91 32.77 -28.51
N GLY A 483 26.17 31.98 -29.28
CA GLY A 483 26.59 30.66 -29.72
C GLY A 483 25.41 29.84 -30.28
N PRO A 484 25.68 28.71 -30.95
CA PRO A 484 24.62 27.84 -31.46
C PRO A 484 23.74 27.29 -30.33
N ASN A 485 22.45 27.05 -30.62
CA ASN A 485 21.49 26.46 -29.70
C ASN A 485 21.72 24.95 -29.54
N HIS A 486 21.67 24.46 -28.30
CA HIS A 486 21.59 23.04 -27.98
C HIS A 486 20.16 22.74 -27.51
N LEU A 487 19.47 21.84 -28.21
CA LEU A 487 18.08 21.51 -27.86
C LEU A 487 17.99 20.99 -26.42
N PRO A 488 16.93 21.36 -25.68
CA PRO A 488 16.73 20.89 -24.31
C PRO A 488 16.39 19.40 -24.27
N THR A 489 16.52 18.79 -23.10
CA THR A 489 16.17 17.38 -22.86
C THR A 489 14.95 17.29 -21.94
N ALA A 490 13.83 16.80 -22.47
CA ALA A 490 12.64 16.50 -21.68
C ALA A 490 12.84 15.22 -20.86
N ASN A 491 12.38 15.25 -19.61
CA ASN A 491 12.32 14.10 -18.74
C ASN A 491 10.93 14.04 -18.11
N ALA A 492 10.06 13.17 -18.61
CA ALA A 492 8.68 13.02 -18.14
C ALA A 492 8.53 12.23 -16.82
N GLY A 493 9.65 11.80 -16.22
CA GLY A 493 9.66 10.92 -15.06
C GLY A 493 9.53 9.43 -15.42
N GLN A 494 9.62 8.57 -14.41
CA GLN A 494 9.45 7.12 -14.58
C GLN A 494 7.97 6.74 -14.64
N ASP A 495 7.66 5.63 -15.31
CA ASP A 495 6.34 5.00 -15.31
C ASP A 495 5.88 4.69 -13.88
N ARG A 496 4.59 4.91 -13.59
CA ARG A 496 4.03 4.72 -12.23
C ARG A 496 2.68 4.02 -12.22
N VAL A 497 2.38 3.35 -11.13
CA VAL A 497 1.08 2.78 -10.81
C VAL A 497 0.43 3.62 -9.71
N TRP A 498 -0.83 4.01 -9.92
CA TRP A 498 -1.58 4.83 -8.96
C TRP A 498 -2.95 4.22 -8.62
N PRO A 499 -3.41 4.29 -7.36
CA PRO A 499 -4.78 3.97 -7.01
C PRO A 499 -5.79 4.98 -7.58
N ALA A 500 -6.88 4.48 -8.19
CA ALA A 500 -8.02 5.27 -8.66
C ALA A 500 -9.34 4.85 -7.96
N PRO A 501 -10.28 5.77 -7.69
CA PRO A 501 -10.21 7.19 -8.04
C PRO A 501 -9.24 7.97 -7.16
N GLY A 502 -8.57 8.98 -7.73
CA GLY A 502 -7.57 9.81 -7.04
C GLY A 502 -6.94 10.86 -7.94
N GLN A 503 -6.33 11.88 -7.33
CA GLN A 503 -5.54 12.89 -8.03
C GLN A 503 -4.12 12.35 -8.26
N ILE A 504 -3.63 12.44 -9.50
CA ILE A 504 -2.32 11.97 -9.95
C ILE A 504 -1.50 13.18 -10.42
N THR A 505 -0.23 13.25 -10.02
CA THR A 505 0.69 14.33 -10.41
C THR A 505 1.81 13.76 -11.29
N LEU A 506 2.04 14.39 -12.46
CA LEU A 506 3.18 14.08 -13.32
C LEU A 506 4.41 14.88 -12.85
N ASP A 507 5.62 14.42 -13.17
CA ASP A 507 6.85 15.08 -12.74
C ASP A 507 7.85 15.21 -13.90
N GLY A 508 7.90 16.42 -14.45
CA GLY A 508 8.81 16.85 -15.51
C GLY A 508 10.04 17.59 -15.00
N SER A 509 10.21 17.73 -13.68
CA SER A 509 11.21 18.63 -13.07
C SER A 509 12.65 18.23 -13.34
N GLY A 510 12.89 16.98 -13.75
CA GLY A 510 14.20 16.51 -14.20
C GLY A 510 14.58 16.93 -15.62
N SER A 511 13.75 17.72 -16.31
CA SER A 511 14.07 18.26 -17.64
C SER A 511 15.13 19.35 -17.51
N HIS A 512 16.07 19.40 -18.47
CA HIS A 512 17.17 20.35 -18.39
C HIS A 512 17.58 20.88 -19.77
N ASP A 513 18.14 22.09 -19.77
CA ASP A 513 18.76 22.71 -20.93
C ASP A 513 20.31 22.69 -20.78
N PRO A 514 21.07 22.25 -21.79
CA PRO A 514 22.53 22.37 -21.79
C PRO A 514 23.05 23.81 -21.87
N ASP A 515 22.26 24.72 -22.45
CA ASP A 515 22.61 26.12 -22.61
C ASP A 515 22.43 26.89 -21.29
N PRO A 516 23.31 27.86 -21.01
CA PRO A 516 23.32 28.56 -19.74
C PRO A 516 22.22 29.61 -19.58
N VAL A 517 21.35 29.74 -20.58
CA VAL A 517 20.29 30.74 -20.69
C VAL A 517 19.02 30.07 -21.21
N GLY A 518 17.86 30.55 -20.78
CA GLY A 518 16.56 30.04 -21.25
C GLY A 518 15.75 29.39 -20.12
N ARG A 519 14.51 29.86 -19.95
CA ARG A 519 13.53 29.20 -19.07
C ARG A 519 12.81 28.14 -19.90
N LEU A 520 12.84 26.89 -19.43
CA LEU A 520 12.08 25.83 -20.08
C LEU A 520 10.57 26.09 -19.96
N SER A 521 9.88 25.99 -21.08
CA SER A 521 8.43 25.85 -21.14
C SER A 521 8.06 24.37 -21.25
N TYR A 522 6.97 23.97 -20.61
CA TYR A 522 6.53 22.57 -20.56
C TYR A 522 5.26 22.40 -21.37
N GLN A 523 5.20 21.35 -22.18
CA GLN A 523 4.00 20.98 -22.90
C GLN A 523 3.68 19.51 -22.66
N TRP A 524 2.68 19.28 -21.82
CA TRP A 524 2.14 17.94 -21.57
C TRP A 524 0.99 17.62 -22.53
N THR A 525 1.10 16.49 -23.23
CA THR A 525 0.05 16.00 -24.12
C THR A 525 -0.32 14.57 -23.75
N GLN A 526 -1.61 14.32 -23.47
CA GLN A 526 -2.10 12.95 -23.36
C GLN A 526 -2.09 12.28 -24.74
N ARG A 527 -1.36 11.18 -24.87
CA ARG A 527 -1.25 10.38 -26.11
C ARG A 527 -2.28 9.27 -26.19
N SER A 528 -2.58 8.63 -25.07
CA SER A 528 -3.54 7.52 -25.00
C SER A 528 -4.18 7.39 -23.61
N GLY A 529 -5.23 6.57 -23.52
CA GLY A 529 -5.99 6.33 -22.29
C GLY A 529 -7.30 7.11 -22.21
N PRO A 530 -8.06 6.95 -21.10
CA PRO A 530 -9.26 7.73 -20.83
C PRO A 530 -8.94 9.23 -20.80
N SER A 531 -9.74 10.07 -21.46
CA SER A 531 -9.46 11.51 -21.55
C SER A 531 -9.53 12.18 -20.17
N VAL A 532 -8.51 12.94 -19.82
CA VAL A 532 -8.43 13.69 -18.54
C VAL A 532 -8.22 15.18 -18.79
N VAL A 533 -8.50 15.99 -17.77
CA VAL A 533 -8.17 17.42 -17.75
C VAL A 533 -6.92 17.59 -16.89
N LEU A 534 -5.80 17.97 -17.51
CA LEU A 534 -4.60 18.35 -16.79
C LEU A 534 -4.80 19.74 -16.16
N GLN A 535 -4.51 19.83 -14.87
CA GLN A 535 -4.44 21.04 -14.07
C GLN A 535 -3.00 21.56 -14.16
N ASN A 536 -2.84 22.81 -14.60
CA ASN A 536 -1.54 23.46 -14.85
C ASN A 536 -0.64 22.70 -15.85
N PRO A 537 -1.11 22.32 -17.06
CA PRO A 537 -0.37 21.50 -18.02
C PRO A 537 0.90 22.14 -18.60
N GLU A 538 1.13 23.42 -18.30
CA GLU A 538 2.31 24.18 -18.71
C GLU A 538 3.42 24.25 -17.64
N THR A 539 3.25 23.55 -16.51
CA THR A 539 4.25 23.46 -15.45
C THR A 539 5.03 22.14 -15.51
N ALA A 540 6.11 22.08 -14.74
CA ALA A 540 6.86 20.83 -14.55
C ALA A 540 6.02 19.75 -13.84
N THR A 541 5.02 20.12 -13.05
CA THR A 541 4.26 19.17 -12.20
C THR A 541 2.74 19.31 -12.35
N PRO A 542 2.17 19.01 -13.53
CA PRO A 542 0.73 19.06 -13.74
C PRO A 542 0.03 17.90 -13.02
N ALA A 543 -1.24 18.08 -12.66
CA ALA A 543 -2.03 17.06 -11.99
C ALA A 543 -3.35 16.76 -12.72
N PHE A 544 -3.94 15.58 -12.53
CA PHE A 544 -5.26 15.24 -13.06
C PHE A 544 -6.01 14.26 -12.14
N ASP A 545 -7.34 14.26 -12.21
CA ASP A 545 -8.18 13.30 -11.50
C ASP A 545 -8.45 12.07 -12.39
N ALA A 546 -8.16 10.88 -11.87
CA ALA A 546 -8.47 9.61 -12.54
C ALA A 546 -9.76 9.01 -11.92
N GLU A 547 -10.79 8.73 -12.72
CA GLU A 547 -12.09 8.20 -12.21
C GLU A 547 -12.44 6.76 -12.63
N PRO A 548 -12.01 6.24 -13.79
CA PRO A 548 -11.82 4.80 -13.96
C PRO A 548 -10.34 4.43 -13.99
N GLY A 549 -10.00 3.25 -13.47
CA GLY A 549 -8.70 2.65 -13.74
C GLY A 549 -8.50 2.41 -15.25
N GLY A 550 -7.24 2.42 -15.68
CA GLY A 550 -6.79 2.32 -17.07
C GLY A 550 -5.34 2.80 -17.22
N ILE A 551 -4.76 2.61 -18.41
CA ILE A 551 -3.44 3.16 -18.75
C ILE A 551 -3.62 4.54 -19.37
N TYR A 552 -2.91 5.53 -18.85
CA TYR A 552 -2.77 6.88 -19.37
C TYR A 552 -1.33 7.06 -19.83
N THR A 553 -1.13 7.47 -21.08
CA THR A 553 0.21 7.82 -21.58
C THR A 553 0.27 9.31 -21.79
N PHE A 554 1.23 9.95 -21.15
CA PHE A 554 1.52 11.37 -21.34
C PHE A 554 2.87 11.52 -22.02
N GLU A 555 2.96 12.57 -22.82
CA GLU A 555 4.19 13.00 -23.47
C GLU A 555 4.51 14.41 -23.00
N LEU A 556 5.76 14.62 -22.62
CA LEU A 556 6.35 15.90 -22.31
C LEU A 556 7.28 16.31 -23.46
N ILE A 557 7.04 17.50 -23.98
CA ILE A 557 8.02 18.25 -24.79
C ILE A 557 8.38 19.49 -23.97
N VAL A 558 9.67 19.78 -23.85
CA VAL A 558 10.15 21.04 -23.28
C VAL A 558 10.76 21.90 -24.37
N SER A 559 10.63 23.21 -24.25
CA SER A 559 11.16 24.16 -25.24
C SER A 559 11.88 25.29 -24.51
N ASP A 560 13.05 25.65 -25.04
CA ASP A 560 13.88 26.77 -24.60
C ASP A 560 13.51 28.09 -25.29
N GLY A 561 12.52 28.05 -26.20
CA GLY A 561 12.07 29.17 -27.03
C GLY A 561 12.78 29.30 -28.39
N PHE A 562 13.83 28.52 -28.65
CA PHE A 562 14.59 28.43 -29.89
C PHE A 562 14.43 27.08 -30.60
N GLY A 563 14.13 26.02 -29.84
CA GLY A 563 13.83 24.69 -30.34
C GLY A 563 13.16 23.80 -29.30
N ASP A 564 12.43 22.81 -29.80
CA ASP A 564 11.76 21.83 -28.94
C ASP A 564 12.67 20.63 -28.68
N SER A 565 12.58 20.06 -27.48
CA SER A 565 13.22 18.79 -27.15
C SER A 565 12.64 17.66 -28.01
N GLU A 566 13.37 16.56 -28.11
CA GLU A 566 12.73 15.29 -28.45
C GLU A 566 11.67 14.95 -27.37
N PRO A 567 10.54 14.33 -27.73
CA PRO A 567 9.48 14.03 -26.77
C PRO A 567 9.90 12.94 -25.77
N SER A 568 9.55 13.14 -24.50
CA SER A 568 9.70 12.17 -23.43
C SER A 568 8.33 11.64 -23.01
N GLN A 569 8.19 10.35 -22.73
CA GLN A 569 6.89 9.75 -22.39
C GLN A 569 6.91 9.15 -20.99
N VAL A 570 5.76 9.26 -20.31
CA VAL A 570 5.48 8.59 -19.05
C VAL A 570 4.14 7.87 -19.13
N ARG A 571 4.11 6.64 -18.63
CA ARG A 571 2.90 5.84 -18.53
C ARG A 571 2.43 5.75 -17.09
N ILE A 572 1.18 6.13 -16.88
CA ILE A 572 0.48 6.02 -15.62
C ILE A 572 -0.53 4.89 -15.72
N VAL A 573 -0.37 3.87 -14.89
CA VAL A 573 -1.34 2.78 -14.77
C VAL A 573 -2.22 3.07 -13.57
N ALA A 574 -3.39 3.67 -13.79
CA ALA A 574 -4.33 3.89 -12.71
C ALA A 574 -5.11 2.59 -12.46
N VAL A 575 -5.06 2.04 -11.25
CA VAL A 575 -5.71 0.78 -10.92
C VAL A 575 -6.96 1.07 -10.09
N ARG A 576 -8.10 0.50 -10.49
CA ARG A 576 -9.36 0.67 -9.76
C ARG A 576 -9.22 0.13 -8.35
N THR A 577 -9.62 0.94 -7.38
CA THR A 577 -9.62 0.59 -5.97
C THR A 577 -11.05 0.56 -5.45
N THR A 578 -11.42 -0.49 -4.73
CA THR A 578 -12.66 -0.52 -3.94
C THR A 578 -12.28 -0.18 -2.51
N THR A 579 -12.35 1.10 -2.12
CA THR A 579 -11.85 1.60 -0.84
C THR A 579 -12.24 0.75 0.37
N ASN A 580 -11.23 0.16 1.00
CA ASN A 580 -11.15 -0.07 2.44
C ASN A 580 -9.66 -0.14 2.82
N LEU A 581 -8.95 0.98 2.69
CA LEU A 581 -7.64 1.18 3.33
C LEU A 581 -7.85 1.29 4.85
N ARG A 582 -8.37 0.22 5.46
CA ARG A 582 -8.42 0.06 6.92
C ARG A 582 -7.21 -0.74 7.32
N ALA A 583 -6.37 -0.11 8.14
CA ALA A 583 -5.23 -0.74 8.75
C ALA A 583 -5.68 -2.00 9.51
N LEU A 584 -5.07 -3.13 9.15
CA LEU A 584 -5.01 -4.31 9.97
C LEU A 584 -4.08 -3.99 11.16
N THR A 585 -4.54 -3.15 12.08
CA THR A 585 -3.78 -2.90 13.31
C THR A 585 -4.00 -4.09 14.22
N ILE A 586 -3.00 -4.94 14.36
CA ILE A 586 -3.00 -6.02 15.32
C ILE A 586 -2.43 -5.43 16.61
N GLU A 587 -3.33 -5.13 17.54
CA GLU A 587 -2.93 -4.75 18.90
C GLU A 587 -1.98 -5.82 19.45
N PRO A 588 -0.86 -5.43 20.10
CA PRO A 588 0.03 -6.39 20.71
C PRO A 588 -0.76 -7.30 21.65
N ILE A 589 -0.55 -8.61 21.57
CA ILE A 589 -1.18 -9.56 22.49
C ILE A 589 -0.48 -9.41 23.85
N GLY A 590 -0.99 -8.49 24.69
CA GLY A 590 -0.41 -8.12 25.99
C GLY A 590 0.70 -7.06 25.91
N ASN A 591 1.48 -6.88 26.98
CA ASN A 591 2.58 -5.90 27.04
C ASN A 591 3.86 -6.33 26.28
N GLN A 592 3.75 -7.11 25.20
CA GLN A 592 4.89 -7.80 24.57
C GLN A 592 5.14 -7.31 23.16
N THR A 593 6.40 -7.33 22.72
CA THR A 593 6.84 -6.82 21.42
C THR A 593 6.82 -7.93 20.37
N PRO A 594 6.03 -7.78 19.29
CA PRO A 594 5.96 -8.76 18.20
C PRO A 594 7.20 -8.70 17.28
N ARG A 595 7.59 -9.83 16.67
CA ARG A 595 8.71 -9.97 15.72
C ARG A 595 8.41 -11.02 14.65
N TYR A 596 9.12 -10.96 13.52
CA TYR A 596 9.06 -11.95 12.42
C TYR A 596 7.62 -12.24 12.00
N THR A 597 6.99 -11.25 11.37
CA THR A 597 5.60 -11.33 10.94
C THR A 597 5.50 -12.04 9.60
N ASP A 598 4.51 -12.93 9.48
CA ASP A 598 4.18 -13.57 8.22
C ASP A 598 2.66 -13.68 8.03
N VAL A 599 2.20 -13.69 6.77
CA VAL A 599 0.78 -13.65 6.42
C VAL A 599 0.40 -14.74 5.43
N SER A 600 -0.71 -15.43 5.72
CA SER A 600 -1.38 -16.33 4.78
C SER A 600 -2.88 -16.01 4.69
N GLY A 601 -3.29 -15.31 3.63
CA GLY A 601 -4.66 -14.86 3.41
C GLY A 601 -5.15 -13.92 4.52
N THR A 602 -6.04 -14.43 5.38
CA THR A 602 -6.54 -13.72 6.58
C THR A 602 -5.79 -14.09 7.86
N LYS A 603 -4.78 -14.95 7.79
CA LYS A 603 -4.05 -15.46 8.95
C LYS A 603 -2.72 -14.74 9.05
N VAL A 604 -2.42 -14.22 10.23
CA VAL A 604 -1.14 -13.59 10.54
C VAL A 604 -0.49 -14.34 11.69
N VAL A 605 0.78 -14.66 11.53
CA VAL A 605 1.62 -15.17 12.60
C VAL A 605 2.70 -14.18 12.94
N ALA A 606 3.07 -14.15 14.22
CA ALA A 606 4.20 -13.38 14.70
C ALA A 606 4.74 -14.01 15.99
N VAL A 607 5.95 -13.64 16.37
CA VAL A 607 6.57 -14.06 17.61
C VAL A 607 6.38 -12.99 18.67
N SER A 608 6.02 -13.36 19.90
CA SER A 608 6.03 -12.49 21.07
C SER A 608 6.98 -13.02 22.15
N ASP A 609 7.85 -12.18 22.71
CA ASP A 609 8.71 -12.55 23.87
C ASP A 609 8.13 -11.97 25.17
N PRO A 610 7.70 -12.80 26.14
CA PRO A 610 7.17 -12.35 27.43
C PRO A 610 8.22 -11.77 28.42
N GLY A 611 9.45 -11.48 27.97
CA GLY A 611 10.53 -10.90 28.79
C GLY A 611 11.29 -11.92 29.65
N ASN A 612 11.17 -13.21 29.32
CA ASN A 612 11.83 -14.30 30.06
C ASN A 612 12.39 -15.40 29.14
N LEU A 613 12.69 -15.05 27.89
CA LEU A 613 13.17 -15.98 26.85
C LEU A 613 12.19 -17.16 26.62
N ALA A 614 10.89 -16.90 26.81
CA ALA A 614 9.83 -17.90 26.67
C ALA A 614 8.97 -17.52 25.46
N TRP A 615 9.60 -17.46 24.29
CA TRP A 615 8.97 -16.94 23.09
C TRP A 615 7.73 -17.77 22.74
N GLN A 616 6.69 -17.07 22.33
CA GLN A 616 5.41 -17.63 21.92
C GLN A 616 5.14 -17.21 20.49
N ILE A 617 4.46 -18.07 19.73
CA ILE A 617 3.91 -17.69 18.44
C ILE A 617 2.48 -17.24 18.69
N ALA A 618 2.21 -16.00 18.32
CA ALA A 618 0.91 -15.40 18.21
C ALA A 618 0.33 -15.73 16.84
N TYR A 619 -0.91 -16.20 16.82
CA TYR A 619 -1.69 -16.48 15.62
C TYR A 619 -2.98 -15.68 15.68
N THR A 620 -3.30 -14.95 14.61
CA THR A 620 -4.57 -14.26 14.46
C THR A 620 -5.18 -14.55 13.09
N ASP A 621 -6.42 -15.01 13.07
CA ASP A 621 -7.24 -15.14 11.86
C ASP A 621 -8.30 -14.04 11.82
N PHE A 622 -8.18 -13.14 10.85
CA PHE A 622 -9.11 -12.02 10.66
C PHE A 622 -10.47 -12.43 10.12
N ALA A 623 -10.59 -13.58 9.45
CA ALA A 623 -11.88 -14.09 8.98
C ALA A 623 -12.74 -14.51 10.18
N THR A 624 -12.15 -15.21 11.15
CA THR A 624 -12.86 -15.73 12.31
C THR A 624 -12.72 -14.86 13.57
N GLN A 625 -11.86 -13.84 13.53
CA GLN A 625 -11.44 -13.04 14.68
C GLN A 625 -10.84 -13.91 15.81
N LEU A 626 -10.24 -15.05 15.45
CA LEU A 626 -9.62 -15.96 16.40
C LEU A 626 -8.19 -15.48 16.67
N THR A 627 -7.83 -15.34 17.93
CA THR A 627 -6.46 -15.03 18.35
C THR A 627 -6.01 -16.06 19.38
N GLU A 628 -4.90 -16.72 19.11
CA GLU A 628 -4.31 -17.74 19.97
C GLU A 628 -2.80 -17.53 20.13
N THR A 629 -2.25 -18.11 21.19
CA THR A 629 -0.81 -18.16 21.40
C THR A 629 -0.39 -19.57 21.75
N PHE A 630 0.68 -20.06 21.14
CA PHE A 630 1.29 -21.34 21.50
C PHE A 630 2.80 -21.20 21.73
N SER A 631 3.35 -22.14 22.50
CA SER A 631 4.77 -22.13 22.86
C SER A 631 5.62 -22.34 21.61
N ALA A 632 6.51 -21.38 21.32
CA ALA A 632 7.49 -21.52 20.25
C ALA A 632 8.65 -22.46 20.64
N GLY A 633 8.74 -22.79 21.94
CA GLY A 633 9.66 -23.80 22.43
C GLY A 633 11.12 -23.39 22.39
N GLY A 634 11.45 -22.08 22.40
CA GLY A 634 12.82 -21.58 22.47
C GLY A 634 13.05 -20.17 21.94
N PHE A 635 14.31 -19.85 21.60
CA PHE A 635 14.75 -18.63 20.92
C PHE A 635 14.86 -18.84 19.39
N SER A 636 14.79 -17.77 18.60
CA SER A 636 14.90 -17.74 17.13
C SER A 636 13.78 -18.47 16.40
N THR A 637 12.56 -17.94 16.56
CA THR A 637 11.34 -18.68 16.20
C THR A 637 10.69 -18.25 14.90
N GLN A 638 11.40 -17.52 14.03
CA GLN A 638 11.01 -17.08 12.67
C GLN A 638 9.86 -17.93 12.09
N PRO A 639 8.59 -17.58 12.36
CA PRO A 639 7.46 -18.41 12.03
C PRO A 639 7.04 -18.05 10.62
N LYS A 640 6.84 -19.07 9.79
CA LYS A 640 6.21 -18.92 8.47
C LYS A 640 4.89 -19.65 8.45
N VAL A 641 3.90 -19.09 7.76
CA VAL A 641 2.53 -19.62 7.72
C VAL A 641 2.09 -19.86 6.29
N ASP A 642 1.51 -21.02 6.05
CA ASP A 642 0.80 -21.29 4.81
C ASP A 642 -0.51 -22.07 5.09
N GLY A 643 -1.63 -21.42 4.81
CA GLY A 643 -2.96 -21.92 5.13
C GLY A 643 -3.11 -22.21 6.64
N ASN A 644 -3.25 -23.48 7.00
CA ASN A 644 -3.37 -23.91 8.39
C ASN A 644 -2.04 -24.42 8.98
N LEU A 645 -0.94 -24.38 8.25
CA LEU A 645 0.34 -24.89 8.70
C LEU A 645 1.23 -23.72 9.13
N VAL A 646 1.78 -23.81 10.34
CA VAL A 646 2.80 -22.88 10.84
C VAL A 646 4.07 -23.67 11.06
N VAL A 647 5.16 -23.23 10.45
CA VAL A 647 6.51 -23.79 10.64
C VAL A 647 7.39 -22.78 11.35
N TRP A 648 8.26 -23.26 12.23
CA TRP A 648 9.20 -22.39 12.94
C TRP A 648 10.41 -23.15 13.46
N ALA A 649 11.48 -22.41 13.75
CA ALA A 649 12.65 -22.94 14.44
C ALA A 649 12.52 -22.76 15.98
N GLY A 650 12.94 -23.70 16.81
CA GLY A 650 12.86 -23.56 18.28
C GLY A 650 13.75 -24.52 19.07
N GLY A 651 14.21 -24.13 20.26
CA GLY A 651 15.22 -24.88 21.04
C GLY A 651 15.07 -24.85 22.57
N ASP A 652 15.59 -25.87 23.27
CA ASP A 652 15.37 -26.08 24.71
C ASP A 652 15.93 -24.96 25.62
N ARG A 653 15.17 -24.63 26.67
CA ARG A 653 15.42 -23.60 27.69
C ARG A 653 16.54 -23.95 28.68
N ALA A 654 17.03 -25.20 28.69
CA ALA A 654 17.62 -25.81 29.88
C ALA A 654 19.12 -25.57 30.20
N SER A 655 19.91 -24.82 29.42
CA SER A 655 21.35 -24.62 29.77
C SER A 655 21.88 -23.21 29.44
N GLY A 656 22.52 -22.56 30.41
CA GLY A 656 22.93 -21.16 30.33
C GLY A 656 23.76 -20.78 29.10
N ALA A 657 23.51 -19.55 28.59
CA ALA A 657 24.23 -18.77 27.58
C ALA A 657 24.55 -19.40 26.20
N LEU A 658 24.78 -20.71 26.08
CA LEU A 658 25.15 -21.44 24.86
C LEU A 658 23.99 -22.21 24.21
N THR A 659 22.78 -22.16 24.79
CA THR A 659 21.54 -22.74 24.22
C THR A 659 20.94 -21.95 23.07
N ARG A 660 21.44 -20.75 22.79
CA ARG A 660 20.97 -19.87 21.71
C ARG A 660 21.31 -20.39 20.30
N MET A 661 21.74 -21.64 20.15
CA MET A 661 22.33 -22.13 18.90
C MET A 661 21.80 -23.52 18.50
N CYS A 662 20.95 -24.15 19.31
CA CYS A 662 20.44 -25.50 19.06
C CYS A 662 18.93 -25.48 18.75
N THR A 663 18.59 -25.14 17.51
CA THR A 663 17.21 -24.97 17.06
C THR A 663 16.75 -26.19 16.27
N SER A 664 15.53 -26.63 16.57
CA SER A 664 14.77 -27.72 15.95
C SER A 664 13.77 -27.11 14.98
N ILE A 665 13.33 -27.82 13.95
CA ILE A 665 12.21 -27.40 13.11
C ILE A 665 10.93 -28.05 13.61
N PHE A 666 9.93 -27.22 13.88
CA PHE A 666 8.59 -27.65 14.26
C PHE A 666 7.58 -27.27 13.18
N VAL A 667 6.52 -28.05 13.10
CA VAL A 667 5.31 -27.71 12.34
C VAL A 667 4.10 -27.94 13.23
N ARG A 668 3.11 -27.05 13.11
CA ARG A 668 1.82 -27.16 13.77
C ARG A 668 0.70 -26.92 12.77
N HIS A 669 -0.30 -27.79 12.81
CA HIS A 669 -1.54 -27.59 12.09
C HIS A 669 -2.54 -26.86 13.00
N LEU A 670 -2.92 -25.65 12.62
CA LEU A 670 -3.72 -24.73 13.43
C LEU A 670 -5.13 -25.27 13.74
N ALA A 671 -5.78 -25.93 12.77
CA ALA A 671 -7.16 -26.40 12.96
C ALA A 671 -7.28 -27.71 13.77
N THR A 672 -6.24 -28.56 13.77
CA THR A 672 -6.24 -29.85 14.47
C THR A 672 -5.42 -29.78 15.77
N GLU A 673 -4.67 -28.70 15.95
CA GLU A 673 -3.67 -28.49 17.01
C GLU A 673 -2.54 -29.53 17.03
N GLU A 674 -2.43 -30.35 15.99
CA GLU A 674 -1.37 -31.34 15.85
C GLU A 674 -0.02 -30.62 15.68
N GLN A 675 0.98 -31.02 16.47
CA GLN A 675 2.31 -30.45 16.45
C GLN A 675 3.35 -31.56 16.46
N ILE A 676 4.31 -31.49 15.54
CA ILE A 676 5.44 -32.42 15.47
C ILE A 676 6.77 -31.67 15.32
N ALA A 677 7.88 -32.32 15.69
CA ALA A 677 9.21 -31.84 15.37
C ALA A 677 9.67 -32.51 14.07
N LEU A 678 9.77 -31.75 12.98
CA LEU A 678 10.31 -32.26 11.70
C LEU A 678 11.78 -32.64 11.85
N ARG A 679 12.54 -31.84 12.61
CA ARG A 679 13.92 -32.12 12.96
C ARG A 679 14.19 -31.66 14.37
N THR A 680 14.73 -32.55 15.20
CA THR A 680 15.24 -32.18 16.53
C THR A 680 16.74 -31.89 16.42
N HIS A 681 17.19 -30.77 16.99
CA HIS A 681 18.62 -30.48 17.08
C HIS A 681 19.39 -31.61 17.79
N THR A 682 20.68 -31.72 17.49
CA THR A 682 21.58 -32.67 18.16
C THR A 682 22.80 -31.95 18.74
N ASP A 683 23.77 -32.70 19.25
CA ASP A 683 25.05 -32.14 19.68
C ASP A 683 25.89 -31.61 18.51
N TYR A 684 25.57 -32.07 17.29
CA TYR A 684 26.35 -31.84 16.06
C TYR A 684 25.53 -31.27 14.89
N GLU A 685 24.26 -30.95 15.10
CA GLU A 685 23.38 -30.36 14.08
C GLU A 685 22.39 -29.36 14.66
N SER A 686 22.10 -28.31 13.89
CA SER A 686 21.09 -27.29 14.21
C SER A 686 20.45 -26.72 12.95
N TYR A 687 19.24 -26.22 13.11
CA TYR A 687 18.32 -25.92 12.01
C TYR A 687 17.68 -24.53 12.15
N SER A 688 17.63 -23.73 11.08
CA SER A 688 17.13 -22.34 11.11
C SER A 688 16.42 -21.95 9.81
N HIS A 689 15.81 -20.76 9.78
CA HIS A 689 15.15 -20.16 8.62
C HIS A 689 14.23 -21.13 7.87
N PRO A 690 13.20 -21.72 8.52
CA PRO A 690 12.24 -22.54 7.79
C PRO A 690 11.38 -21.66 6.88
N ALA A 691 11.07 -22.16 5.69
CA ALA A 691 10.07 -21.63 4.78
C ALA A 691 9.10 -22.74 4.37
N ILE A 692 7.85 -22.39 4.05
CA ILE A 692 6.78 -23.34 3.73
C ILE A 692 6.01 -22.88 2.49
N SER A 693 5.74 -23.83 1.60
CA SER A 693 4.76 -23.66 0.53
C SER A 693 4.02 -24.98 0.28
N GLY A 694 2.70 -24.93 0.43
CA GLY A 694 1.80 -26.07 0.45
C GLY A 694 2.25 -27.16 1.40
N ARG A 695 2.74 -28.27 0.84
CA ARG A 695 3.19 -29.45 1.58
C ARG A 695 4.71 -29.54 1.72
N LYS A 696 5.49 -28.59 1.22
CA LYS A 696 6.95 -28.62 1.30
C LYS A 696 7.44 -27.59 2.31
N VAL A 697 8.33 -28.03 3.18
CA VAL A 697 9.05 -27.19 4.12
C VAL A 697 10.53 -27.30 3.81
N VAL A 698 11.21 -26.18 3.64
CA VAL A 698 12.66 -26.09 3.47
C VAL A 698 13.29 -25.33 4.63
N TRP A 699 14.54 -25.63 4.97
CA TRP A 699 15.27 -24.97 6.05
C TRP A 699 16.78 -25.10 5.87
N VAL A 700 17.51 -24.27 6.63
CA VAL A 700 18.97 -24.30 6.72
C VAL A 700 19.41 -25.33 7.77
N ARG A 701 20.40 -26.17 7.44
CA ARG A 701 21.04 -27.12 8.37
C ARG A 701 22.51 -26.81 8.52
N HIS A 702 22.95 -26.49 9.74
CA HIS A 702 24.37 -26.44 10.08
C HIS A 702 24.82 -27.80 10.61
N ALA A 703 25.71 -28.47 9.88
CA ALA A 703 26.31 -29.74 10.28
C ALA A 703 27.69 -29.53 10.96
N GLU A 704 28.14 -30.50 11.75
CA GLU A 704 29.47 -30.52 12.40
C GLU A 704 29.74 -29.38 13.40
N ILE A 705 28.69 -28.82 13.96
CA ILE A 705 28.74 -27.88 15.08
C ILE A 705 29.14 -28.61 16.38
N ASP A 706 29.73 -27.93 17.36
CA ASP A 706 29.74 -28.43 18.75
C ASP A 706 28.92 -27.46 19.58
N LYS A 707 27.76 -27.93 20.07
CA LYS A 707 26.87 -27.11 20.90
C LYS A 707 27.54 -26.54 22.16
N ASN A 708 28.68 -27.10 22.59
CA ASN A 708 29.41 -26.66 23.77
C ASN A 708 30.47 -25.58 23.48
N ILE A 709 30.74 -25.28 22.20
CA ILE A 709 31.77 -24.30 21.79
C ILE A 709 31.12 -23.01 21.34
N ALA A 710 31.14 -22.01 22.23
CA ALA A 710 30.71 -20.65 21.91
C ALA A 710 31.53 -20.08 20.74
N GLY A 711 30.88 -19.75 19.62
CA GLY A 711 31.52 -19.10 18.47
C GLY A 711 32.03 -20.02 17.36
N GLN A 712 31.88 -21.36 17.47
CA GLN A 712 32.15 -22.26 16.33
C GLN A 712 31.20 -22.02 15.14
N TRP A 713 30.10 -21.32 15.40
CA TRP A 713 28.97 -21.10 14.51
C TRP A 713 29.19 -20.03 13.45
N ASN A 714 30.16 -19.13 13.67
CA ASN A 714 30.40 -18.04 12.74
C ASN A 714 30.96 -18.57 11.42
N ASN A 715 30.36 -18.16 10.30
CA ASN A 715 30.75 -18.50 8.94
C ASN A 715 30.82 -20.03 8.70
N MET A 716 29.94 -20.79 9.36
CA MET A 716 29.89 -22.24 9.20
C MET A 716 29.19 -22.61 7.89
N PRO A 717 29.68 -23.64 7.19
CA PRO A 717 28.97 -24.19 6.05
C PRO A 717 27.63 -24.77 6.50
N TYR A 718 26.62 -24.64 5.65
CA TYR A 718 25.31 -25.24 5.85
C TYR A 718 24.83 -25.94 4.59
N ASP A 719 23.86 -26.83 4.78
CA ASP A 719 23.06 -27.46 3.73
C ASP A 719 21.68 -26.78 3.66
N ILE A 720 21.04 -26.83 2.51
CA ILE A 720 19.60 -26.61 2.38
C ILE A 720 18.92 -27.97 2.39
N CYS A 721 18.01 -28.17 3.33
CA CYS A 721 17.28 -29.41 3.54
C CYS A 721 15.78 -29.15 3.48
N GLY A 722 14.99 -30.20 3.33
CA GLY A 722 13.54 -30.08 3.38
C GLY A 722 12.82 -31.36 3.78
N ALA A 723 11.52 -31.20 3.96
CA ALA A 723 10.56 -32.27 4.13
C ALA A 723 9.32 -31.99 3.29
N ASP A 724 8.82 -33.04 2.66
CA ASP A 724 7.45 -33.11 2.19
C ASP A 724 6.58 -33.63 3.33
N ILE A 725 5.68 -32.77 3.81
CA ILE A 725 4.81 -32.98 4.95
C ILE A 725 3.37 -33.29 4.54
N GLY A 726 3.16 -33.79 3.31
CA GLY A 726 1.85 -34.27 2.86
C GLY A 726 1.25 -35.37 3.76
N ASP A 727 2.10 -36.10 4.48
CA ASP A 727 1.71 -36.87 5.66
C ASP A 727 2.53 -36.38 6.86
N LEU A 728 1.90 -35.59 7.74
CA LEU A 728 2.53 -35.07 8.96
C LEU A 728 3.06 -36.19 9.88
N GLN A 729 2.48 -37.39 9.85
CA GLN A 729 2.95 -38.51 10.65
C GLN A 729 4.16 -39.22 10.04
N ASN A 730 4.33 -39.12 8.71
CA ASN A 730 5.45 -39.74 7.98
C ASN A 730 6.06 -38.78 6.94
N PRO A 731 6.75 -37.70 7.37
CA PRO A 731 7.36 -36.76 6.43
C PRO A 731 8.45 -37.41 5.57
N VAL A 732 8.49 -37.07 4.28
CA VAL A 732 9.55 -37.51 3.36
C VAL A 732 10.65 -36.44 3.32
N TYR A 733 11.83 -36.80 3.81
CA TYR A 733 12.94 -35.85 3.92
C TYR A 733 13.86 -35.88 2.70
N PHE A 734 14.33 -34.71 2.28
CA PHE A 734 15.25 -34.54 1.17
C PHE A 734 16.32 -33.48 1.48
N THR A 735 17.43 -33.54 0.74
CA THR A 735 18.48 -32.52 0.79
C THR A 735 18.46 -31.79 -0.55
N VAL A 736 18.27 -30.47 -0.52
CA VAL A 736 18.24 -29.63 -1.73
C VAL A 736 19.65 -29.40 -2.23
N ALA A 737 20.54 -28.94 -1.35
CA ALA A 737 21.94 -28.66 -1.67
C ALA A 737 22.82 -28.91 -0.45
N THR A 738 23.97 -29.55 -0.67
CA THR A 738 24.99 -29.76 0.38
C THR A 738 26.09 -28.71 0.27
N ASN A 739 26.59 -28.20 1.40
CA ASN A 739 27.55 -27.10 1.43
C ASN A 739 27.08 -25.93 0.55
N ALA A 740 25.81 -25.58 0.74
CA ALA A 740 25.04 -24.63 -0.06
C ALA A 740 25.49 -23.18 0.14
N GLY A 741 26.13 -22.89 1.27
CA GLY A 741 26.73 -21.60 1.54
C GLY A 741 27.33 -21.55 2.95
N ARG A 742 27.85 -20.39 3.32
CA ARG A 742 28.28 -20.07 4.69
C ARG A 742 27.57 -18.83 5.16
N ARG A 743 27.18 -18.84 6.44
CA ARG A 743 26.57 -17.67 7.07
C ARG A 743 26.84 -17.73 8.57
N ASP A 744 26.99 -16.56 9.19
CA ASP A 744 26.84 -16.47 10.63
C ASP A 744 25.37 -16.77 10.97
N PRO A 745 25.03 -17.73 11.84
CA PRO A 745 23.64 -17.94 12.24
C PRO A 745 23.08 -16.76 13.05
N LEU A 746 23.91 -15.74 13.33
CA LEU A 746 23.58 -14.42 13.83
C LEU A 746 24.60 -13.39 13.29
N PRO A 747 24.21 -12.38 12.48
CA PRO A 747 25.06 -11.24 12.23
C PRO A 747 25.13 -10.41 13.53
N ILE A 748 26.33 -10.34 14.12
CA ILE A 748 26.73 -9.30 15.09
C ILE A 748 26.01 -9.36 16.47
N GLN A 749 26.57 -8.61 17.43
CA GLN A 749 26.35 -8.61 18.88
C GLN A 749 24.89 -8.35 19.36
N ASN A 750 23.91 -8.18 18.46
CA ASN A 750 22.52 -7.89 18.80
C ASN A 750 21.52 -8.68 17.92
N PRO A 751 21.16 -9.92 18.30
CA PRO A 751 20.16 -10.76 17.60
C PRO A 751 18.72 -10.18 17.59
N ALA A 752 18.54 -8.93 18.06
CA ALA A 752 17.25 -8.25 18.06
C ALA A 752 16.96 -7.46 16.77
N ASN A 753 17.93 -7.30 15.88
CA ASN A 753 17.84 -6.46 14.69
C ASN A 753 18.09 -7.23 13.37
N ASP A 754 18.28 -8.55 13.43
CA ASP A 754 18.44 -9.38 12.23
C ASP A 754 17.06 -9.90 11.77
N TYR A 755 16.62 -9.39 10.62
CA TYR A 755 15.37 -9.74 9.97
C TYR A 755 15.60 -10.37 8.59
N ASP A 756 16.84 -10.74 8.27
CA ASP A 756 17.17 -11.32 6.99
C ASP A 756 16.52 -12.71 6.82
N ASP A 757 16.03 -12.99 5.61
CA ASP A 757 15.60 -14.33 5.20
C ASP A 757 16.74 -15.00 4.41
N VAL A 758 16.99 -16.30 4.65
CA VAL A 758 18.08 -17.05 3.99
C VAL A 758 17.55 -17.91 2.85
N VAL A 759 16.39 -18.52 3.07
CA VAL A 759 15.77 -19.49 2.16
C VAL A 759 14.28 -19.20 2.13
N ASP A 760 13.71 -19.26 0.94
CA ASP A 760 12.28 -19.12 0.69
C ASP A 760 11.82 -20.18 -0.31
N ILE A 761 10.51 -20.45 -0.35
CA ILE A 761 9.93 -21.44 -1.27
C ILE A 761 8.57 -20.97 -1.76
N CYS A 762 8.34 -21.14 -3.06
CA CYS A 762 7.03 -21.04 -3.67
C CYS A 762 6.80 -22.28 -4.54
N ASP A 763 5.76 -23.05 -4.23
CA ASP A 763 5.43 -24.32 -4.86
C ASP A 763 6.59 -25.34 -4.80
N ASN A 764 7.30 -25.48 -5.93
CA ASN A 764 8.42 -26.39 -6.11
C ASN A 764 9.74 -25.63 -6.28
N LEU A 765 9.75 -24.31 -6.27
CA LEU A 765 10.95 -23.52 -6.46
C LEU A 765 11.44 -23.03 -5.10
N ALA A 766 12.53 -23.63 -4.61
CA ALA A 766 13.22 -23.15 -3.43
C ALA A 766 14.36 -22.21 -3.84
N VAL A 767 14.48 -21.07 -3.19
CA VAL A 767 15.55 -20.07 -3.42
C VAL A 767 16.32 -19.86 -2.13
N TRP A 768 17.62 -19.63 -2.24
CA TRP A 768 18.45 -19.32 -1.07
C TRP A 768 19.63 -18.42 -1.41
N GLU A 769 20.07 -17.64 -0.43
CA GLU A 769 21.38 -17.00 -0.41
C GLU A 769 22.43 -18.05 -0.11
N GLY A 770 23.55 -18.10 -0.84
CA GLY A 770 24.69 -18.96 -0.56
C GLY A 770 26.02 -18.32 -0.93
N ASP A 771 26.97 -18.21 0.01
CA ASP A 771 28.33 -17.66 -0.24
C ASP A 771 28.35 -16.26 -0.91
N GLY A 772 27.26 -15.48 -0.78
CA GLY A 772 27.12 -14.15 -1.36
C GLY A 772 26.30 -14.11 -2.66
N ASP A 773 25.85 -15.25 -3.17
CA ASP A 773 25.08 -15.39 -4.41
C ASP A 773 23.63 -15.83 -4.12
N ILE A 774 22.74 -15.75 -5.12
CA ILE A 774 21.39 -16.35 -5.05
C ILE A 774 21.33 -17.60 -5.92
N TYR A 775 20.84 -18.69 -5.34
CA TYR A 775 20.61 -19.98 -5.99
C TYR A 775 19.14 -20.36 -5.93
N ALA A 776 18.72 -21.22 -6.84
CA ALA A 776 17.40 -21.80 -6.87
C ALA A 776 17.44 -23.30 -7.18
N ALA A 777 16.41 -24.02 -6.75
CA ALA A 777 16.25 -25.44 -7.00
C ALA A 777 14.81 -25.80 -7.35
N ASP A 778 14.64 -26.63 -8.38
CA ASP A 778 13.37 -27.26 -8.72
C ASP A 778 13.18 -28.55 -7.89
N LEU A 779 12.14 -28.56 -7.08
CA LEU A 779 11.72 -29.62 -6.15
C LEU A 779 10.52 -30.43 -6.68
N SER A 780 10.19 -30.31 -7.97
CA SER A 780 9.12 -31.09 -8.60
C SER A 780 9.44 -32.59 -8.65
N ASP A 781 10.72 -32.93 -8.79
CA ASP A 781 11.26 -34.30 -8.68
C ASP A 781 12.30 -34.37 -7.56
N LEU A 782 11.90 -34.87 -6.39
CA LEU A 782 12.76 -34.96 -5.21
C LEU A 782 13.92 -35.95 -5.37
N ASP A 783 13.84 -36.88 -6.31
CA ASP A 783 14.92 -37.82 -6.62
C ASP A 783 15.99 -37.18 -7.52
N ASN A 784 15.63 -36.11 -8.25
CA ASN A 784 16.51 -35.43 -9.21
C ASN A 784 16.43 -33.90 -9.07
N ILE A 785 16.67 -33.38 -7.87
CA ILE A 785 16.67 -31.94 -7.60
C ILE A 785 17.71 -31.22 -8.46
N ARG A 786 17.25 -30.27 -9.27
CA ARG A 786 18.11 -29.45 -10.14
C ARG A 786 18.37 -28.10 -9.49
N VAL A 787 19.61 -27.87 -9.09
CA VAL A 787 20.10 -26.59 -8.58
C VAL A 787 20.67 -25.75 -9.73
N PHE A 788 20.38 -24.45 -9.75
CA PHE A 788 20.92 -23.48 -10.69
C PHE A 788 21.17 -22.13 -10.01
N THR A 789 22.04 -21.31 -10.61
CA THR A 789 22.38 -19.98 -10.11
C THR A 789 21.37 -18.96 -10.65
N VAL A 790 20.82 -18.13 -9.77
CA VAL A 790 19.95 -17.00 -10.14
C VAL A 790 20.78 -15.74 -10.35
N CYS A 791 21.73 -15.46 -9.45
CA CYS A 791 22.62 -14.31 -9.54
C CYS A 791 23.97 -14.60 -8.86
N ASP A 792 25.07 -14.31 -9.56
CA ASP A 792 26.47 -14.41 -9.08
C ASP A 792 27.23 -13.08 -9.27
N ALA A 793 26.52 -11.96 -9.19
CA ALA A 793 27.11 -10.64 -9.38
C ALA A 793 28.09 -10.30 -8.25
N PRO A 794 29.14 -9.48 -8.51
CA PRO A 794 30.07 -9.06 -7.47
C PRO A 794 29.34 -8.36 -6.31
N GLY A 795 29.68 -8.65 -5.07
CA GLY A 795 28.95 -8.14 -3.89
C GLY A 795 28.20 -9.26 -3.17
N ARG A 796 27.50 -8.96 -2.09
CA ARG A 796 26.63 -9.92 -1.42
C ARG A 796 25.21 -9.77 -1.96
N GLN A 797 24.54 -10.89 -2.22
CA GLN A 797 23.11 -10.95 -2.45
C GLN A 797 22.45 -11.69 -1.29
N ARG A 798 21.39 -11.12 -0.70
CA ARG A 798 20.71 -11.64 0.49
C ARG A 798 19.20 -11.40 0.43
N ASP A 799 18.47 -11.95 1.40
CA ASP A 799 17.01 -11.81 1.53
C ASP A 799 16.24 -12.24 0.27
N PRO A 800 16.50 -13.44 -0.29
CA PRO A 800 15.74 -13.88 -1.45
C PRO A 800 14.29 -14.17 -1.06
N SER A 801 13.36 -13.69 -1.88
CA SER A 801 11.95 -14.05 -1.83
C SER A 801 11.48 -14.53 -3.21
N VAL A 802 10.56 -15.50 -3.23
CA VAL A 802 10.09 -16.13 -4.47
C VAL A 802 8.57 -16.20 -4.55
N SER A 803 8.02 -15.89 -5.71
CA SER A 803 6.62 -16.15 -6.03
C SER A 803 6.47 -16.55 -7.49
N GLY A 804 6.00 -17.78 -7.72
CA GLY A 804 5.92 -18.39 -9.04
C GLY A 804 7.29 -18.43 -9.75
N ARG A 805 7.44 -17.64 -10.81
CA ARG A 805 8.67 -17.54 -11.63
C ARG A 805 9.57 -16.36 -11.27
N TYR A 806 9.16 -15.52 -10.33
CA TYR A 806 9.90 -14.31 -9.96
C TYR A 806 10.65 -14.52 -8.67
N VAL A 807 11.94 -14.17 -8.68
CA VAL A 807 12.82 -14.16 -7.51
C VAL A 807 13.29 -12.74 -7.29
N VAL A 808 13.21 -12.22 -6.07
CA VAL A 808 13.70 -10.88 -5.71
C VAL A 808 14.66 -10.97 -4.54
N TRP A 809 15.65 -10.07 -4.46
CA TRP A 809 16.65 -10.08 -3.40
C TRP A 809 17.23 -8.68 -3.16
N THR A 810 17.83 -8.51 -1.97
CA THR A 810 18.69 -7.37 -1.64
C THR A 810 20.08 -7.60 -2.24
N ASP A 811 20.60 -6.62 -2.96
CA ASP A 811 21.85 -6.72 -3.71
C ASP A 811 22.86 -5.65 -3.28
N GLU A 812 24.10 -6.03 -3.01
CA GLU A 812 25.18 -5.13 -2.58
C GLU A 812 26.27 -4.93 -3.66
N ARG A 813 25.93 -5.11 -4.95
CA ARG A 813 26.92 -4.99 -6.03
C ARG A 813 27.40 -3.55 -6.25
N ASP A 814 26.51 -2.59 -6.01
CA ASP A 814 26.73 -1.17 -6.29
C ASP A 814 26.91 -0.35 -4.99
N ASP A 815 26.17 -0.66 -3.91
CA ASP A 815 26.32 -0.07 -2.58
C ASP A 815 25.85 -0.99 -1.42
N GLU A 816 25.44 -0.42 -0.27
CA GLU A 816 25.01 -1.19 0.92
C GLU A 816 23.57 -1.78 0.80
N GLY A 817 22.87 -1.56 -0.31
CA GLY A 817 21.62 -2.27 -0.62
C GLY A 817 20.81 -1.64 -1.75
N ASP A 818 20.50 -2.48 -2.75
CA ASP A 818 19.56 -2.26 -3.86
C ASP A 818 18.55 -3.43 -3.92
N ILE A 819 17.41 -3.26 -4.60
CA ILE A 819 16.51 -4.39 -4.89
C ILE A 819 16.67 -4.83 -6.34
N TYR A 820 16.97 -6.11 -6.53
CA TYR A 820 17.01 -6.76 -7.83
C TYR A 820 16.01 -7.90 -7.89
N GLY A 821 15.60 -8.23 -9.11
CA GLY A 821 14.72 -9.34 -9.40
C GLY A 821 15.20 -10.15 -10.59
N ALA A 822 14.70 -11.37 -10.71
CA ALA A 822 14.95 -12.26 -11.83
C ALA A 822 13.68 -12.99 -12.23
N ASP A 823 13.53 -13.17 -13.53
CA ASP A 823 12.61 -14.14 -14.11
C ASP A 823 13.36 -15.46 -14.35
N VAL A 824 12.94 -16.52 -13.66
CA VAL A 824 13.59 -17.83 -13.67
C VAL A 824 12.80 -18.92 -14.38
N ALA A 825 11.83 -18.56 -15.23
CA ALA A 825 11.05 -19.58 -15.95
C ALA A 825 11.87 -20.41 -16.93
N ASP A 826 13.00 -19.89 -17.42
CA ASP A 826 14.04 -20.68 -18.07
C ASP A 826 15.30 -20.71 -17.19
N PRO A 827 15.52 -21.78 -16.42
CA PRO A 827 16.71 -21.92 -15.57
C PRO A 827 18.05 -21.88 -16.31
N GLU A 828 18.07 -22.05 -17.64
CA GLU A 828 19.28 -21.90 -18.46
C GLU A 828 19.52 -20.44 -18.90
N HIS A 829 18.49 -19.59 -18.85
CA HIS A 829 18.53 -18.19 -19.27
C HIS A 829 17.77 -17.31 -18.28
N VAL A 830 18.32 -17.18 -17.08
CA VAL A 830 17.76 -16.30 -16.05
C VAL A 830 17.89 -14.83 -16.48
N GLU A 831 16.77 -14.12 -16.52
CA GLU A 831 16.73 -12.69 -16.87
C GLU A 831 16.68 -11.83 -15.61
N VAL A 832 17.82 -11.22 -15.26
CA VAL A 832 17.95 -10.31 -14.09
C VAL A 832 17.59 -8.88 -14.46
N PHE A 833 16.81 -8.20 -13.62
CA PHE A 833 16.39 -6.81 -13.77
C PHE A 833 16.49 -6.04 -12.44
N VAL A 834 16.58 -4.72 -12.54
CA VAL A 834 16.64 -3.81 -11.39
C VAL A 834 15.22 -3.45 -10.95
N ILE A 835 14.93 -3.54 -9.66
CA ILE A 835 13.66 -3.09 -9.07
C ILE A 835 13.81 -1.70 -8.46
N ALA A 836 14.81 -1.50 -7.61
CA ALA A 836 15.06 -0.22 -6.97
C ALA A 836 16.57 0.01 -6.81
N LYS A 837 16.99 1.22 -7.17
CA LYS A 837 18.36 1.72 -7.02
C LYS A 837 18.36 3.11 -6.42
N ALA A 838 18.88 3.27 -5.22
CA ALA A 838 19.12 4.56 -4.60
C ALA A 838 20.33 4.47 -3.66
N ARG A 839 20.80 5.59 -3.12
CA ARG A 839 21.97 5.58 -2.23
C ARG A 839 21.61 4.94 -0.89
N LYS A 840 22.00 3.67 -0.71
CA LYS A 840 21.82 2.88 0.52
C LYS A 840 20.35 2.69 0.91
N GLY A 841 20.11 1.64 1.70
CA GLY A 841 18.90 1.50 2.50
C GLY A 841 17.79 0.65 1.90
N GLN A 842 17.88 0.24 0.62
CA GLN A 842 16.91 -0.67 0.05
C GLN A 842 17.20 -2.11 0.46
N ARG A 843 16.24 -2.80 1.08
CA ARG A 843 16.44 -4.14 1.65
C ARG A 843 15.14 -4.92 1.87
N GLN A 844 15.28 -6.20 2.20
CA GLN A 844 14.20 -7.11 2.60
C GLN A 844 13.00 -7.11 1.65
N PRO A 845 13.23 -7.39 0.35
CA PRO A 845 12.14 -7.48 -0.59
C PRO A 845 11.32 -8.76 -0.33
N ILE A 846 10.01 -8.64 -0.40
CA ILE A 846 9.08 -9.76 -0.48
C ILE A 846 8.25 -9.62 -1.75
N VAL A 847 8.09 -10.72 -2.47
CA VAL A 847 7.32 -10.77 -3.71
C VAL A 847 6.10 -11.67 -3.55
N ASP A 848 4.95 -11.21 -4.01
CA ASP A 848 3.81 -12.06 -4.27
C ASP A 848 3.22 -11.74 -5.65
N GLY A 849 3.37 -12.69 -6.54
CA GLY A 849 3.17 -12.52 -7.97
C GLY A 849 3.98 -11.40 -8.57
N CYS A 850 3.29 -10.37 -9.06
CA CYS A 850 3.94 -9.22 -9.67
C CYS A 850 4.22 -8.09 -8.67
N LEU A 851 3.64 -8.14 -7.46
CA LEU A 851 3.82 -7.11 -6.46
C LEU A 851 5.04 -7.42 -5.60
N ILE A 852 5.86 -6.40 -5.40
CA ILE A 852 7.02 -6.41 -4.54
C ILE A 852 6.81 -5.37 -3.45
N ALA A 853 7.00 -5.77 -2.19
CA ALA A 853 7.17 -4.84 -1.09
C ALA A 853 8.62 -4.89 -0.61
N TYR A 854 9.23 -3.74 -0.37
CA TYR A 854 10.60 -3.67 0.14
C TYR A 854 10.75 -2.49 1.10
N LEU A 855 11.79 -2.53 1.93
CA LEU A 855 12.13 -1.43 2.83
C LEU A 855 13.12 -0.48 2.16
N ASP A 856 12.90 0.80 2.39
CA ASP A 856 13.75 1.91 2.00
C ASP A 856 14.09 2.70 3.27
N GLY A 857 15.22 2.36 3.90
CA GLY A 857 15.67 2.94 5.17
C GLY A 857 16.76 2.14 5.89
N GLU A 858 16.86 2.31 7.20
CA GLU A 858 17.91 1.71 8.04
C GLU A 858 17.47 0.38 8.68
N GLU A 859 18.40 -0.37 9.29
CA GLU A 859 18.10 -1.63 9.99
C GLU A 859 17.05 -1.48 11.11
N SER A 860 16.86 -0.27 11.65
CA SER A 860 15.87 0.02 12.69
C SER A 860 14.48 0.38 12.15
N GLY A 861 14.34 0.61 10.85
CA GLY A 861 13.08 0.95 10.21
C GLY A 861 13.28 1.73 8.91
N GLY A 862 12.34 1.57 7.98
CA GLY A 862 12.33 2.28 6.72
C GLY A 862 10.93 2.49 6.18
N GLN A 863 10.83 3.30 5.12
CA GLN A 863 9.60 3.41 4.34
C GLN A 863 9.38 2.09 3.61
N ILE A 864 8.19 1.53 3.71
CA ILE A 864 7.79 0.37 2.94
C ILE A 864 7.35 0.86 1.58
N ARG A 865 8.15 0.54 0.57
CA ARG A 865 7.90 0.85 -0.84
C ARG A 865 7.20 -0.33 -1.49
N LEU A 866 6.38 -0.01 -2.48
CA LEU A 866 5.74 -1.00 -3.32
C LEU A 866 6.18 -0.80 -4.78
N ALA A 867 6.47 -1.89 -5.45
CA ALA A 867 6.76 -1.92 -6.87
C ALA A 867 6.00 -3.06 -7.54
N CYS A 868 5.73 -2.94 -8.84
CA CYS A 868 5.09 -3.97 -9.63
C CYS A 868 5.92 -4.32 -10.86
N ILE A 869 6.09 -5.61 -11.12
CA ILE A 869 6.67 -6.14 -12.35
C ILE A 869 5.61 -6.09 -13.45
N THR A 870 5.96 -5.61 -14.64
CA THR A 870 5.07 -5.61 -15.82
C THR A 870 5.48 -6.64 -16.86
N ALA A 871 4.56 -7.00 -17.77
CA ALA A 871 4.74 -8.05 -18.78
C ALA A 871 5.95 -7.88 -19.73
N ASN A 872 6.53 -6.67 -19.83
CA ASN A 872 7.73 -6.39 -20.63
C ASN A 872 8.97 -6.13 -19.78
N TYR A 873 8.99 -6.61 -18.52
CA TYR A 873 10.09 -6.45 -17.56
C TYR A 873 10.37 -5.01 -17.10
N GLY A 874 9.44 -4.07 -17.34
CA GLY A 874 9.50 -2.74 -16.72
C GLY A 874 9.00 -2.80 -15.28
N VAL A 875 9.73 -2.22 -14.35
CA VAL A 875 9.32 -2.05 -12.95
C VAL A 875 8.60 -0.72 -12.80
N MET A 876 7.41 -0.74 -12.21
CA MET A 876 6.65 0.47 -11.91
C MET A 876 6.53 0.65 -10.41
N ASN A 877 6.88 1.84 -9.93
CA ASN A 877 6.66 2.20 -8.53
C ASN A 877 5.15 2.38 -8.29
N VAL A 878 4.69 1.91 -7.13
CA VAL A 878 3.30 1.99 -6.70
C VAL A 878 3.21 3.05 -5.61
N ASP A 879 2.56 4.17 -5.94
CA ASP A 879 2.42 5.29 -5.01
C ASP A 879 1.24 5.04 -4.05
N LEU A 880 1.55 4.91 -2.75
CA LEU A 880 0.55 4.81 -1.69
C LEU A 880 0.21 6.20 -1.14
N PRO A 881 -1.09 6.51 -0.86
CA PRO A 881 -1.50 7.81 -0.35
C PRO A 881 -0.96 8.15 1.06
N ALA A 882 -0.45 7.16 1.79
CA ALA A 882 0.39 7.34 2.96
C ALA A 882 1.49 6.27 2.90
N ALA A 883 2.76 6.68 2.85
CA ALA A 883 3.88 5.74 2.83
C ALA A 883 3.94 4.98 4.17
N PRO A 884 3.76 3.64 4.18
CA PRO A 884 3.89 2.87 5.39
C PRO A 884 5.34 2.93 5.89
N TYR A 885 5.54 2.94 7.21
CA TYR A 885 6.87 2.93 7.82
C TYR A 885 6.96 1.75 8.79
N GLY A 886 8.05 0.98 8.71
CA GLY A 886 8.18 -0.21 9.52
C GLY A 886 9.40 -1.07 9.25
N LEU A 887 9.27 -2.35 9.59
CA LEU A 887 10.26 -3.41 9.43
C LEU A 887 9.57 -4.72 9.03
N SER A 888 10.32 -5.64 8.43
CA SER A 888 9.88 -7.01 8.15
C SER A 888 8.55 -7.08 7.38
N PRO A 889 8.45 -6.46 6.19
CA PRO A 889 7.23 -6.57 5.37
C PRO A 889 6.99 -8.04 5.00
N SER A 890 5.74 -8.49 5.12
CA SER A 890 5.27 -9.76 4.57
C SER A 890 4.03 -9.54 3.74
N LEU A 891 3.97 -10.21 2.60
CA LEU A 891 2.97 -9.98 1.55
C LEU A 891 2.40 -11.31 1.07
N GLN A 892 1.07 -11.42 1.09
CA GLN A 892 0.36 -12.48 0.37
C GLN A 892 -0.99 -11.97 -0.15
N GLY A 893 -1.21 -12.10 -1.45
CA GLY A 893 -2.33 -11.54 -2.19
C GLY A 893 -2.48 -10.05 -1.95
N ALA A 894 -3.65 -9.68 -1.40
CA ALA A 894 -3.96 -8.30 -1.05
C ALA A 894 -3.49 -7.90 0.35
N SER A 895 -2.90 -8.80 1.14
CA SER A 895 -2.54 -8.54 2.54
C SER A 895 -1.06 -8.22 2.65
N LEU A 896 -0.73 -6.97 2.98
CA LEU A 896 0.62 -6.55 3.36
C LEU A 896 0.65 -6.33 4.88
N VAL A 897 1.56 -6.97 5.59
CA VAL A 897 1.76 -6.78 7.04
C VAL A 897 3.20 -6.39 7.34
N TRP A 898 3.43 -5.62 8.40
CA TRP A 898 4.75 -5.19 8.82
C TRP A 898 4.76 -4.84 10.30
N LEU A 899 5.96 -4.72 10.87
CA LEU A 899 6.14 -4.22 12.22
C LEU A 899 6.26 -2.70 12.20
N GLY A 900 5.49 -1.97 13.00
CA GLY A 900 5.53 -0.50 13.09
C GLY A 900 6.81 0.10 13.73
N GLY A 901 7.95 -0.58 13.60
CA GLY A 901 9.25 -0.30 14.22
C GLY A 901 9.76 -1.50 15.04
N ALA A 902 11.02 -1.46 15.49
CA ALA A 902 11.67 -2.57 16.20
C ALA A 902 10.95 -3.05 17.49
N TYR A 903 10.03 -2.24 18.00
CA TYR A 903 9.18 -2.53 19.17
C TYR A 903 7.71 -2.10 18.95
N GLY A 904 7.30 -1.87 17.71
CA GLY A 904 5.96 -1.39 17.34
C GLY A 904 4.90 -2.51 17.24
N PRO A 905 3.61 -2.16 17.18
CA PRO A 905 2.55 -3.13 16.88
C PRO A 905 2.70 -3.69 15.46
N ILE A 906 2.10 -4.85 15.20
CA ILE A 906 1.97 -5.34 13.82
C ILE A 906 0.91 -4.48 13.15
N GLN A 907 1.32 -3.83 12.08
CA GLN A 907 0.46 -3.10 11.19
C GLN A 907 0.25 -3.92 9.93
N GLY A 908 -0.81 -3.61 9.22
CA GLY A 908 -1.03 -4.19 7.92
C GLY A 908 -2.01 -3.36 7.14
N LEU A 909 -1.99 -3.57 5.84
CA LEU A 909 -2.84 -2.92 4.88
C LEU A 909 -3.41 -4.00 3.98
N ARG A 910 -4.72 -3.93 3.76
CA ARG A 910 -5.31 -4.67 2.65
C ARG A 910 -5.27 -3.78 1.41
N LEU A 911 -4.48 -4.18 0.43
CA LEU A 911 -4.39 -3.54 -0.88
C LEU A 911 -5.71 -3.79 -1.61
N ALA A 912 -6.49 -2.73 -1.77
CA ALA A 912 -7.82 -2.80 -2.35
C ALA A 912 -7.83 -2.68 -3.88
N PHE A 913 -6.67 -2.89 -4.50
CA PHE A 913 -6.50 -2.90 -5.94
C PHE A 913 -5.93 -4.26 -6.32
N GLY A 914 -6.69 -5.01 -7.11
CA GLY A 914 -6.15 -6.19 -7.77
C GLY A 914 -5.18 -5.71 -8.84
N TYR A 915 -3.94 -6.18 -8.81
CA TYR A 915 -3.03 -5.95 -9.91
C TYR A 915 -3.63 -6.59 -11.16
N SER A 916 -4.24 -5.76 -11.99
CA SER A 916 -4.63 -6.07 -13.35
C SER A 916 -3.51 -5.53 -14.22
N ILE A 917 -2.56 -6.37 -14.60
CA ILE A 917 -1.85 -6.10 -15.85
C ILE A 917 -2.88 -6.30 -16.97
N LEU A 918 -2.96 -5.36 -17.92
CA LEU A 918 -3.87 -5.45 -19.07
C LEU A 918 -3.59 -6.67 -19.99
N ASP A 919 -2.61 -7.51 -19.65
CA ASP A 919 -2.18 -8.70 -20.38
C ASP A 919 -2.24 -9.99 -19.52
N GLY A 920 -2.90 -9.94 -18.36
CA GLY A 920 -3.01 -11.09 -17.45
C GLY A 920 -3.68 -12.28 -18.14
N ALA A 921 -3.20 -13.48 -17.79
CA ALA A 921 -3.61 -14.71 -18.43
C ALA A 921 -5.11 -15.02 -18.14
N VAL A 922 -5.56 -14.73 -16.92
CA VAL A 922 -6.95 -14.87 -16.46
C VAL A 922 -7.76 -13.66 -16.92
N GLN A 923 -8.97 -13.86 -17.43
CA GLN A 923 -9.80 -12.76 -17.94
C GLN A 923 -11.17 -12.75 -17.30
N ASN A 924 -11.64 -11.61 -16.79
CA ASN A 924 -13.06 -11.38 -16.60
C ASN A 924 -13.68 -11.07 -17.97
N ALA A 925 -14.31 -12.06 -18.60
CA ALA A 925 -14.91 -11.94 -19.92
C ALA A 925 -16.12 -10.99 -19.96
N THR A 926 -16.70 -10.67 -18.80
CA THR A 926 -17.83 -9.74 -18.69
C THR A 926 -17.37 -8.29 -18.78
N THR A 927 -16.29 -7.94 -18.08
CA THR A 927 -15.73 -6.58 -18.06
C THR A 927 -14.63 -6.37 -19.11
N GLY A 928 -14.00 -7.44 -19.57
CA GLY A 928 -12.80 -7.40 -20.41
C GLY A 928 -11.50 -7.23 -19.62
N GLU A 929 -11.56 -7.06 -18.30
CA GLU A 929 -10.40 -6.92 -17.42
C GLU A 929 -9.59 -8.23 -17.34
N ARG A 930 -8.28 -8.11 -17.15
CA ARG A 930 -7.33 -9.23 -17.12
C ARG A 930 -6.56 -9.25 -15.81
N PHE A 931 -6.19 -10.45 -15.36
CA PHE A 931 -5.58 -10.73 -14.07
C PHE A 931 -4.54 -11.84 -14.22
N ASP A 932 -3.50 -11.83 -13.39
CA ASP A 932 -2.51 -12.91 -13.36
C ASP A 932 -3.00 -14.10 -12.52
N TYR A 933 -3.78 -13.80 -11.49
CA TYR A 933 -4.31 -14.78 -10.53
C TYR A 933 -5.82 -14.89 -10.59
N VAL A 934 -6.31 -16.11 -10.38
CA VAL A 934 -7.72 -16.47 -10.35
C VAL A 934 -8.41 -15.85 -9.15
N GLN A 935 -7.79 -15.89 -7.98
CA GLN A 935 -8.32 -15.29 -6.76
C GLN A 935 -8.52 -13.77 -6.87
N HIS A 936 -7.60 -13.10 -7.56
CA HIS A 936 -7.73 -11.67 -7.86
C HIS A 936 -8.93 -11.38 -8.76
N ALA A 937 -9.11 -12.17 -9.81
CA ALA A 937 -10.27 -12.03 -10.69
C ALA A 937 -11.60 -12.24 -9.91
N ILE A 938 -11.65 -13.22 -8.99
CA ILE A 938 -12.81 -13.49 -8.14
C ILE A 938 -13.10 -12.33 -7.18
N ALA A 939 -12.06 -11.77 -6.55
CA ALA A 939 -12.21 -10.65 -5.62
C ALA A 939 -12.80 -9.42 -6.32
N ALA A 940 -12.35 -9.14 -7.55
CA ALA A 940 -12.82 -8.05 -8.39
C ALA A 940 -14.22 -8.29 -8.99
N ALA A 941 -14.64 -9.54 -9.13
CA ALA A 941 -15.89 -9.91 -9.79
C ALA A 941 -17.14 -9.33 -9.11
N GLN A 942 -18.07 -8.87 -9.95
CA GLN A 942 -19.45 -8.54 -9.57
C GLN A 942 -20.36 -9.75 -9.77
N ALA A 943 -21.57 -9.67 -9.22
CA ALA A 943 -22.56 -10.73 -9.38
C ALA A 943 -22.92 -10.93 -10.87
N GLY A 944 -22.72 -12.13 -11.38
CA GLY A 944 -22.93 -12.52 -12.78
C GLY A 944 -21.68 -12.48 -13.65
N ASP A 945 -20.53 -12.03 -13.13
CA ASP A 945 -19.29 -11.98 -13.91
C ASP A 945 -18.76 -13.38 -14.24
N GLU A 946 -18.11 -13.47 -15.40
CA GLU A 946 -17.51 -14.69 -15.92
C GLU A 946 -15.98 -14.55 -16.02
N ILE A 947 -15.27 -15.35 -15.24
CA ILE A 947 -13.82 -15.44 -15.16
C ILE A 947 -13.36 -16.64 -15.99
N VAL A 948 -12.50 -16.38 -16.97
CA VAL A 948 -12.02 -17.34 -17.96
C VAL A 948 -10.54 -17.60 -17.74
N LEU A 949 -10.23 -18.87 -17.55
CA LEU A 949 -8.89 -19.40 -17.33
C LEU A 949 -8.30 -19.93 -18.65
N PRO A 950 -7.05 -19.55 -18.99
CA PRO A 950 -6.31 -20.19 -20.07
C PRO A 950 -5.85 -21.59 -19.64
N GLN A 951 -5.52 -22.43 -20.61
CA GLN A 951 -4.86 -23.71 -20.36
C GLN A 951 -3.51 -23.48 -19.67
N GLY A 952 -3.19 -24.30 -18.68
CA GLY A 952 -2.03 -24.18 -17.81
C GLY A 952 -2.35 -24.63 -16.39
N VAL A 953 -1.31 -24.70 -15.57
CA VAL A 953 -1.44 -24.95 -14.12
C VAL A 953 -1.46 -23.60 -13.41
N HIS A 954 -2.61 -23.25 -12.84
CA HIS A 954 -2.85 -22.10 -11.99
C HIS A 954 -2.58 -22.52 -10.55
N ARG A 955 -1.40 -22.16 -10.04
CA ARG A 955 -0.90 -22.58 -8.73
C ARG A 955 -1.38 -21.63 -7.64
N GLU A 956 -2.59 -21.86 -7.16
CA GLU A 956 -3.22 -21.09 -6.08
C GLU A 956 -4.42 -21.83 -5.51
N SER A 957 -4.77 -21.54 -4.26
CA SER A 957 -6.05 -21.90 -3.67
C SER A 957 -7.05 -20.75 -3.82
N ILE A 958 -8.26 -21.03 -4.30
CA ILE A 958 -9.28 -20.02 -4.57
C ILE A 958 -10.47 -20.13 -3.61
N ASP A 959 -11.01 -18.98 -3.22
CA ASP A 959 -12.19 -18.80 -2.40
C ASP A 959 -13.15 -17.83 -3.11
N PHE A 960 -14.40 -18.28 -3.28
CA PHE A 960 -15.47 -17.47 -3.84
C PHE A 960 -15.93 -16.38 -2.88
N ALA A 961 -15.70 -16.50 -1.56
CA ALA A 961 -15.97 -15.46 -0.56
C ALA A 961 -17.35 -14.79 -0.73
N GLY A 962 -18.39 -15.60 -0.95
CA GLY A 962 -19.78 -15.13 -1.13
C GLY A 962 -20.10 -14.50 -2.50
N LYS A 963 -19.17 -14.51 -3.46
CA LYS A 963 -19.36 -13.93 -4.80
C LYS A 963 -20.17 -14.85 -5.71
N ALA A 964 -21.18 -14.27 -6.35
CA ALA A 964 -21.95 -14.90 -7.41
C ALA A 964 -21.24 -14.76 -8.77
N ALA A 965 -20.10 -15.44 -8.95
CA ALA A 965 -19.30 -15.40 -10.19
C ALA A 965 -19.19 -16.80 -10.83
N THR A 966 -18.91 -16.85 -12.13
CA THR A 966 -18.57 -18.09 -12.84
C THR A 966 -17.07 -18.14 -13.10
N VAL A 967 -16.38 -19.16 -12.61
CA VAL A 967 -14.96 -19.44 -12.91
C VAL A 967 -14.91 -20.65 -13.84
N ARG A 968 -14.34 -20.47 -15.04
CA ARG A 968 -14.32 -21.52 -16.07
C ARG A 968 -13.08 -21.56 -16.92
N SER A 969 -12.79 -22.71 -17.52
CA SER A 969 -11.79 -22.78 -18.59
C SER A 969 -12.24 -22.04 -19.86
N ALA A 970 -11.29 -21.80 -20.77
CA ALA A 970 -11.53 -21.19 -22.06
C ALA A 970 -12.62 -21.91 -22.87
N ASN A 971 -12.67 -23.25 -22.81
CA ASN A 971 -13.69 -24.07 -23.41
C ASN A 971 -14.08 -25.24 -22.49
N PRO A 972 -15.13 -25.09 -21.66
CA PRO A 972 -15.51 -26.12 -20.69
C PRO A 972 -16.16 -27.37 -21.34
N ASP A 973 -16.49 -27.32 -22.63
CA ASP A 973 -17.06 -28.45 -23.38
C ASP A 973 -15.99 -29.36 -24.01
N ASP A 974 -14.72 -28.94 -24.01
CA ASP A 974 -13.60 -29.73 -24.55
C ASP A 974 -12.82 -30.41 -23.40
N PRO A 975 -12.90 -31.75 -23.26
CA PRO A 975 -12.22 -32.47 -22.18
C PRO A 975 -10.70 -32.27 -22.15
N ALA A 976 -10.06 -32.02 -23.29
CA ALA A 976 -8.63 -31.76 -23.35
C ALA A 976 -8.30 -30.38 -22.75
N VAL A 977 -9.15 -29.38 -23.00
CA VAL A 977 -9.02 -28.05 -22.39
C VAL A 977 -9.29 -28.09 -20.89
N VAL A 978 -10.30 -28.85 -20.45
CA VAL A 978 -10.58 -29.07 -19.02
C VAL A 978 -9.38 -29.72 -18.32
N ALA A 979 -8.81 -30.78 -18.92
CA ALA A 979 -7.64 -31.47 -18.38
C ALA A 979 -6.38 -30.59 -18.34
N ALA A 980 -6.22 -29.70 -19.33
CA ALA A 980 -5.09 -28.78 -19.40
C ALA A 980 -5.26 -27.52 -18.55
N THR A 981 -6.48 -27.20 -18.07
CA THR A 981 -6.75 -26.04 -17.21
C THR A 981 -6.85 -26.49 -15.76
N VAL A 982 -5.71 -26.51 -15.08
CA VAL A 982 -5.58 -27.06 -13.72
C VAL A 982 -5.53 -25.91 -12.72
N ILE A 983 -6.38 -25.95 -11.69
CA ILE A 983 -6.23 -25.17 -10.47
C ILE A 983 -5.58 -26.10 -9.46
N GLU A 984 -4.33 -25.82 -9.10
CA GLU A 984 -3.54 -26.60 -8.17
C GLU A 984 -3.26 -25.76 -6.93
N GLY A 985 -3.66 -26.24 -5.76
CA GLY A 985 -3.55 -25.46 -4.52
C GLY A 985 -3.23 -26.34 -3.31
N HIS A 986 -3.18 -25.70 -2.14
CA HIS A 986 -2.90 -26.34 -0.85
C HIS A 986 -4.13 -26.26 0.08
N ALA A 987 -4.23 -27.19 1.03
CA ALA A 987 -5.38 -27.33 1.93
C ALA A 987 -6.72 -27.47 1.17
N ASN A 988 -7.51 -26.40 1.03
CA ASN A 988 -8.74 -26.40 0.22
C ASN A 988 -8.47 -25.68 -1.10
N VAL A 989 -8.45 -26.40 -2.22
CA VAL A 989 -8.07 -25.80 -3.53
C VAL A 989 -9.16 -24.87 -4.04
N VAL A 990 -10.44 -25.26 -3.92
CA VAL A 990 -11.59 -24.40 -4.23
C VAL A 990 -12.55 -24.36 -3.04
N THR A 991 -12.87 -23.16 -2.57
CA THR A 991 -13.70 -22.95 -1.38
C THR A 991 -15.01 -22.21 -1.71
N PHE A 992 -16.11 -22.76 -1.18
CA PHE A 992 -17.43 -22.13 -1.08
C PHE A 992 -17.89 -22.22 0.38
N ALA A 993 -17.70 -21.15 1.16
CA ALA A 993 -17.93 -21.18 2.61
C ALA A 993 -18.70 -19.98 3.19
N GLU A 994 -19.02 -18.95 2.40
CA GLU A 994 -19.66 -17.71 2.89
C GLU A 994 -21.12 -17.54 2.45
N GLY A 995 -21.80 -18.65 2.14
CA GLY A 995 -23.22 -18.66 1.78
C GLY A 995 -23.49 -18.53 0.28
N GLU A 996 -22.53 -18.92 -0.55
CA GLU A 996 -22.63 -18.99 -2.01
C GLU A 996 -23.88 -19.75 -2.47
N GLN A 997 -24.54 -19.23 -3.50
CA GLN A 997 -25.73 -19.82 -4.08
C GLN A 997 -25.41 -20.45 -5.44
N ALA A 998 -26.43 -20.93 -6.16
CA ALA A 998 -26.25 -21.66 -7.41
C ALA A 998 -25.62 -20.83 -8.54
N ASP A 999 -25.53 -19.51 -8.39
CA ASP A 999 -24.89 -18.54 -9.27
C ASP A 999 -23.38 -18.35 -9.00
N SER A 1000 -22.83 -18.97 -7.94
CA SER A 1000 -21.41 -19.22 -7.79
C SER A 1000 -21.06 -20.54 -8.48
N VAL A 1001 -20.37 -20.44 -9.62
CA VAL A 1001 -20.19 -21.56 -10.56
C VAL A 1001 -18.70 -21.87 -10.77
N LEU A 1002 -18.32 -23.14 -10.62
CA LEU A 1002 -17.05 -23.69 -11.12
C LEU A 1002 -17.33 -24.58 -12.33
N ASP A 1003 -16.68 -24.33 -13.46
CA ASP A 1003 -17.06 -24.93 -14.74
C ASP A 1003 -15.88 -25.33 -15.62
N GLY A 1004 -15.74 -26.63 -15.89
CA GLY A 1004 -14.78 -27.10 -16.90
C GLY A 1004 -13.31 -26.93 -16.51
N VAL A 1005 -12.95 -27.13 -15.24
CA VAL A 1005 -11.55 -27.06 -14.78
C VAL A 1005 -11.11 -28.36 -14.10
N THR A 1006 -9.81 -28.60 -14.05
CA THR A 1006 -9.21 -29.65 -13.24
C THR A 1006 -8.77 -29.09 -11.89
N VAL A 1007 -9.03 -29.80 -10.80
CA VAL A 1007 -8.70 -29.37 -9.42
C VAL A 1007 -7.85 -30.45 -8.74
N SER A 1008 -6.66 -30.09 -8.30
CA SER A 1008 -5.67 -31.03 -7.72
C SER A 1008 -4.79 -30.43 -6.62
N GLY A 1009 -4.08 -31.30 -5.89
CA GLY A 1009 -3.02 -30.91 -4.94
C GLY A 1009 -3.47 -30.65 -3.50
N GLY A 1010 -4.77 -30.53 -3.23
CA GLY A 1010 -5.27 -30.17 -1.90
C GLY A 1010 -5.55 -31.34 -0.96
N MET A 1011 -5.69 -31.02 0.33
CA MET A 1011 -6.34 -31.90 1.31
C MET A 1011 -7.83 -32.10 0.95
N ALA A 1012 -8.50 -31.01 0.56
CA ALA A 1012 -9.79 -31.05 -0.10
C ALA A 1012 -9.66 -30.36 -1.47
N GLY A 1013 -10.00 -31.08 -2.55
CA GLY A 1013 -10.08 -30.46 -3.87
C GLY A 1013 -11.13 -29.35 -3.88
N VAL A 1014 -12.36 -29.68 -3.47
CA VAL A 1014 -13.44 -28.69 -3.32
C VAL A 1014 -14.08 -28.77 -1.94
N LEU A 1015 -14.01 -27.67 -1.19
CA LEU A 1015 -14.71 -27.47 0.08
C LEU A 1015 -16.03 -26.73 -0.14
N VAL A 1016 -17.14 -27.31 0.36
CA VAL A 1016 -18.45 -26.65 0.39
C VAL A 1016 -19.02 -26.66 1.80
N SER A 1017 -19.14 -25.49 2.43
CA SER A 1017 -19.58 -25.32 3.83
C SER A 1017 -20.70 -24.30 3.95
N GLY A 1018 -21.91 -24.75 4.31
CA GLY A 1018 -23.06 -23.85 4.47
C GLY A 1018 -23.58 -23.23 3.15
N SER A 1019 -23.14 -23.76 2.00
CA SER A 1019 -23.33 -23.14 0.68
C SER A 1019 -24.00 -24.10 -0.31
N THR A 1020 -24.48 -23.53 -1.43
CA THR A 1020 -25.22 -24.24 -2.49
C THR A 1020 -24.70 -23.93 -3.91
N PRO A 1021 -23.38 -24.03 -4.17
CA PRO A 1021 -22.79 -23.67 -5.47
C PRO A 1021 -23.10 -24.67 -6.58
N THR A 1022 -22.82 -24.28 -7.82
CA THR A 1022 -22.86 -25.16 -8.99
C THR A 1022 -21.43 -25.55 -9.40
N ILE A 1023 -21.16 -26.86 -9.50
CA ILE A 1023 -19.86 -27.40 -9.93
C ILE A 1023 -20.13 -28.30 -11.12
N ARG A 1024 -19.66 -27.95 -12.31
CA ARG A 1024 -20.01 -28.71 -13.52
C ARG A 1024 -18.83 -28.92 -14.45
N ARG A 1025 -18.83 -30.03 -15.19
CA ARG A 1025 -17.79 -30.39 -16.18
C ARG A 1025 -16.36 -30.38 -15.60
N CYS A 1026 -16.21 -30.47 -14.28
CA CYS A 1026 -14.91 -30.38 -13.63
C CYS A 1026 -14.28 -31.76 -13.45
N THR A 1027 -12.95 -31.83 -13.43
CA THR A 1027 -12.20 -33.03 -13.01
C THR A 1027 -11.55 -32.75 -11.66
N ILE A 1028 -11.89 -33.52 -10.63
CA ILE A 1028 -11.38 -33.37 -9.27
C ILE A 1028 -10.54 -34.61 -8.97
N ALA A 1029 -9.22 -34.47 -8.98
CA ALA A 1029 -8.29 -35.59 -8.96
C ALA A 1029 -7.00 -35.30 -8.20
N GLY A 1030 -6.36 -36.34 -7.67
CA GLY A 1030 -5.07 -36.20 -6.97
C GLY A 1030 -5.13 -35.44 -5.64
N ASN A 1031 -6.30 -35.26 -5.04
CA ASN A 1031 -6.48 -34.65 -3.72
C ASN A 1031 -6.56 -35.72 -2.63
N GLU A 1032 -6.32 -35.40 -1.36
CA GLU A 1032 -6.59 -36.38 -0.27
C GLU A 1032 -8.09 -36.70 -0.18
N THR A 1033 -8.91 -35.66 -0.24
CA THR A 1033 -10.36 -35.77 -0.40
C THR A 1033 -10.76 -35.00 -1.66
N GLY A 1034 -11.48 -35.64 -2.58
CA GLY A 1034 -11.94 -34.95 -3.79
C GLY A 1034 -12.86 -33.78 -3.46
N MET A 1035 -13.98 -34.07 -2.79
CA MET A 1035 -14.92 -33.05 -2.33
C MET A 1035 -15.25 -33.21 -0.84
N PHE A 1036 -15.14 -32.12 -0.08
CA PHE A 1036 -15.50 -32.08 1.33
C PHE A 1036 -16.72 -31.18 1.56
N ILE A 1037 -17.83 -31.75 2.01
CA ILE A 1037 -19.15 -31.09 2.03
C ILE A 1037 -19.75 -31.10 3.45
N ILE A 1038 -19.78 -29.96 4.10
CA ILE A 1038 -20.14 -29.83 5.53
C ILE A 1038 -21.26 -28.79 5.77
N ASN A 1039 -21.71 -28.65 7.02
CA ASN A 1039 -22.59 -27.56 7.45
C ASN A 1039 -23.91 -27.40 6.66
N GLN A 1040 -24.55 -28.51 6.30
CA GLN A 1040 -25.83 -28.54 5.56
C GLN A 1040 -25.76 -28.05 4.11
N SER A 1041 -24.57 -28.07 3.51
CA SER A 1041 -24.38 -27.71 2.11
C SER A 1041 -25.21 -28.57 1.15
N ARG A 1042 -25.60 -27.95 0.02
CA ARG A 1042 -26.38 -28.59 -1.05
C ARG A 1042 -25.83 -28.21 -2.43
N PRO A 1043 -24.56 -28.51 -2.74
CA PRO A 1043 -24.00 -28.20 -4.05
C PRO A 1043 -24.69 -29.03 -5.14
N SER A 1044 -24.77 -28.45 -6.34
CA SER A 1044 -25.18 -29.15 -7.56
C SER A 1044 -23.94 -29.53 -8.35
N VAL A 1045 -23.70 -30.84 -8.51
CA VAL A 1045 -22.55 -31.38 -9.23
C VAL A 1045 -23.04 -32.04 -10.52
N VAL A 1046 -22.59 -31.57 -11.67
CA VAL A 1046 -23.14 -31.98 -12.98
C VAL A 1046 -22.03 -32.32 -13.98
N ALA A 1047 -22.08 -33.50 -14.59
CA ALA A 1047 -21.11 -33.93 -15.60
C ALA A 1047 -19.64 -33.84 -15.14
N SER A 1048 -19.39 -33.96 -13.83
CA SER A 1048 -18.05 -33.84 -13.24
C SER A 1048 -17.46 -35.21 -12.91
N ARG A 1049 -16.13 -35.29 -12.92
CA ARG A 1049 -15.34 -36.48 -12.69
C ARG A 1049 -14.60 -36.33 -11.36
N ILE A 1050 -14.93 -37.12 -10.35
CA ILE A 1050 -14.25 -37.15 -9.05
C ILE A 1050 -13.44 -38.43 -9.00
N ILE A 1051 -12.20 -38.36 -9.48
CA ILE A 1051 -11.43 -39.54 -9.86
C ILE A 1051 -10.03 -39.54 -9.29
N GLY A 1052 -9.50 -40.71 -8.92
CA GLY A 1052 -8.09 -40.84 -8.57
C GLY A 1052 -7.63 -39.94 -7.42
N ASN A 1053 -8.50 -39.69 -6.43
CA ASN A 1053 -8.09 -39.00 -5.20
C ASN A 1053 -7.39 -39.99 -4.25
N LEU A 1054 -6.38 -39.50 -3.53
CA LEU A 1054 -5.49 -40.27 -2.65
C LEU A 1054 -6.19 -40.81 -1.39
N GLY A 1055 -7.39 -40.31 -1.09
CA GLY A 1055 -8.29 -40.82 -0.07
C GLY A 1055 -9.73 -40.86 -0.58
N ILE A 1056 -10.66 -40.17 0.08
CA ILE A 1056 -12.10 -40.28 -0.18
C ILE A 1056 -12.49 -39.47 -1.43
N GLY A 1057 -13.39 -40.00 -2.25
CA GLY A 1057 -13.92 -39.24 -3.40
C GLY A 1057 -14.77 -38.05 -2.95
N VAL A 1058 -15.87 -38.32 -2.24
CA VAL A 1058 -16.75 -37.29 -1.66
C VAL A 1058 -17.01 -37.60 -0.19
N GLU A 1059 -16.60 -36.70 0.69
CA GLU A 1059 -16.82 -36.80 2.13
C GLU A 1059 -17.85 -35.77 2.63
N MET A 1060 -18.84 -36.24 3.38
CA MET A 1060 -19.86 -35.42 4.03
C MET A 1060 -19.85 -35.62 5.55
N TRP A 1061 -19.20 -34.70 6.28
CA TRP A 1061 -19.08 -34.79 7.74
C TRP A 1061 -20.35 -34.33 8.48
N ILE A 1062 -20.56 -34.89 9.67
CA ILE A 1062 -21.72 -34.67 10.53
C ILE A 1062 -21.23 -34.29 11.93
N PRO A 1063 -21.57 -33.10 12.46
CA PRO A 1063 -21.17 -32.71 13.81
C PRO A 1063 -21.80 -33.65 14.85
N THR A 1064 -20.96 -34.39 15.59
CA THR A 1064 -21.39 -35.39 16.59
C THR A 1064 -21.84 -34.80 17.93
N GLY A 1065 -21.91 -33.46 18.07
CA GLY A 1065 -22.24 -32.76 19.32
C GLY A 1065 -23.63 -32.12 19.44
N SER A 1066 -24.47 -32.13 18.39
CA SER A 1066 -25.75 -31.38 18.37
C SER A 1066 -26.99 -32.23 18.69
N ARG A 1067 -27.98 -31.63 19.37
CA ARG A 1067 -29.32 -32.22 19.61
C ARG A 1067 -30.16 -32.40 18.33
N THR A 1068 -29.73 -31.82 17.22
CA THR A 1068 -30.36 -31.96 15.89
C THR A 1068 -29.29 -32.38 14.88
N VAL A 1069 -29.44 -33.57 14.31
CA VAL A 1069 -28.59 -34.03 13.20
C VAL A 1069 -29.08 -33.35 11.93
N ARG A 1070 -28.22 -32.55 11.30
CA ARG A 1070 -28.50 -31.86 10.04
C ARG A 1070 -27.51 -32.38 9.00
N HIS A 1071 -28.01 -32.91 7.89
CA HIS A 1071 -27.20 -33.56 6.86
C HIS A 1071 -27.00 -32.63 5.66
N SER A 1072 -25.81 -32.69 5.06
CA SER A 1072 -25.58 -32.18 3.70
C SER A 1072 -26.35 -33.03 2.67
N MET A 1073 -26.88 -32.38 1.63
CA MET A 1073 -27.74 -33.00 0.61
C MET A 1073 -27.33 -32.56 -0.80
N PRO A 1074 -26.14 -32.98 -1.28
CA PRO A 1074 -25.69 -32.66 -2.63
C PRO A 1074 -26.47 -33.44 -3.70
N THR A 1075 -26.53 -32.89 -4.91
CA THR A 1075 -27.08 -33.58 -6.09
C THR A 1075 -25.98 -33.84 -7.10
N PHE A 1076 -25.88 -35.07 -7.59
CA PHE A 1076 -24.97 -35.51 -8.64
C PHE A 1076 -25.78 -35.94 -9.86
N LEU A 1077 -25.45 -35.37 -11.02
CA LEU A 1077 -26.08 -35.68 -12.30
C LEU A 1077 -25.01 -35.97 -13.34
N ASN A 1078 -25.05 -37.13 -14.00
CA ASN A 1078 -24.09 -37.50 -15.05
C ASN A 1078 -22.62 -37.53 -14.54
N CYS A 1079 -22.41 -37.81 -13.25
CA CYS A 1079 -21.08 -37.75 -12.64
C CYS A 1079 -20.37 -39.11 -12.64
N LEU A 1080 -19.05 -39.07 -12.75
CA LEU A 1080 -18.18 -40.23 -12.60
C LEU A 1080 -17.40 -40.12 -11.29
N VAL A 1081 -17.53 -41.10 -10.40
CA VAL A 1081 -16.76 -41.20 -9.15
C VAL A 1081 -15.92 -42.47 -9.21
N ALA A 1082 -14.64 -42.35 -9.56
CA ALA A 1082 -13.86 -43.52 -9.95
C ALA A 1082 -12.42 -43.59 -9.44
N GLY A 1083 -11.98 -44.77 -9.03
CA GLY A 1083 -10.57 -44.98 -8.72
C GLY A 1083 -10.07 -44.27 -7.47
N ASN A 1084 -10.93 -43.77 -6.58
CA ASN A 1084 -10.47 -43.11 -5.35
C ASN A 1084 -9.93 -44.16 -4.37
N HIS A 1085 -8.86 -43.85 -3.64
CA HIS A 1085 -8.22 -44.76 -2.67
C HIS A 1085 -9.09 -45.11 -1.45
N GLY A 1086 -10.10 -44.29 -1.17
CA GLY A 1086 -11.08 -44.48 -0.09
C GLY A 1086 -12.47 -44.87 -0.61
N VAL A 1087 -13.50 -44.47 0.14
CA VAL A 1087 -14.90 -44.64 -0.26
C VAL A 1087 -15.21 -43.67 -1.40
N GLY A 1088 -16.01 -44.09 -2.38
CA GLY A 1088 -16.45 -43.20 -3.46
C GLY A 1088 -17.24 -42.00 -2.93
N VAL A 1089 -18.34 -42.27 -2.20
CA VAL A 1089 -19.16 -41.24 -1.53
C VAL A 1089 -19.52 -41.68 -0.12
N VAL A 1090 -19.19 -40.88 0.90
CA VAL A 1090 -19.42 -41.19 2.32
C VAL A 1090 -20.16 -40.09 3.07
N GLY A 1091 -21.05 -40.48 3.98
CA GLY A 1091 -21.82 -39.57 4.81
C GLY A 1091 -23.03 -38.93 4.10
N GLY A 1092 -23.63 -37.92 4.74
CA GLY A 1092 -24.73 -37.12 4.17
C GLY A 1092 -25.92 -37.90 3.59
N ARG A 1093 -26.69 -37.23 2.73
CA ARG A 1093 -27.87 -37.79 2.00
C ARG A 1093 -27.87 -37.31 0.54
N PRO A 1094 -26.99 -37.86 -0.32
CA PRO A 1094 -26.85 -37.39 -1.69
C PRO A 1094 -27.97 -37.93 -2.60
N TRP A 1095 -28.23 -37.22 -3.69
CA TRP A 1095 -29.01 -37.71 -4.83
C TRP A 1095 -28.08 -37.97 -6.02
N LEU A 1096 -28.11 -39.18 -6.57
CA LEU A 1096 -27.29 -39.58 -7.71
C LEU A 1096 -28.23 -39.97 -8.86
N THR A 1097 -28.14 -39.28 -9.99
CA THR A 1097 -28.92 -39.59 -11.19
C THR A 1097 -27.96 -39.74 -12.37
N ASN A 1098 -28.07 -40.86 -13.09
CA ASN A 1098 -27.17 -41.18 -14.21
C ASN A 1098 -25.69 -41.10 -13.79
N CYS A 1099 -25.31 -41.61 -12.62
CA CYS A 1099 -23.91 -41.56 -12.17
C CYS A 1099 -23.23 -42.92 -12.34
N THR A 1100 -21.92 -42.92 -12.49
CA THR A 1100 -21.10 -44.15 -12.40
C THR A 1100 -20.16 -44.04 -11.20
N VAL A 1101 -20.25 -44.98 -10.26
CA VAL A 1101 -19.38 -45.10 -9.09
C VAL A 1101 -18.63 -46.42 -9.18
N VAL A 1102 -17.33 -46.37 -9.49
CA VAL A 1102 -16.59 -47.54 -9.98
C VAL A 1102 -15.14 -47.57 -9.52
N GLU A 1103 -14.58 -48.75 -9.27
CA GLU A 1103 -13.14 -48.92 -8.99
C GLU A 1103 -12.59 -48.11 -7.80
N ASN A 1104 -13.44 -47.65 -6.88
CA ASN A 1104 -12.96 -47.09 -5.62
C ASN A 1104 -12.41 -48.22 -4.74
N LEU A 1105 -11.30 -48.00 -4.04
CA LEU A 1105 -10.60 -49.06 -3.30
C LEU A 1105 -11.29 -49.45 -2.00
N ALA A 1106 -12.29 -48.68 -1.54
CA ALA A 1106 -13.25 -49.09 -0.52
C ALA A 1106 -14.67 -49.11 -1.13
N ALA A 1107 -15.71 -49.05 -0.28
CA ALA A 1107 -17.08 -49.10 -0.77
C ALA A 1107 -17.39 -47.98 -1.78
N GLY A 1108 -18.26 -48.26 -2.76
CA GLY A 1108 -18.74 -47.24 -3.68
C GLY A 1108 -19.53 -46.15 -2.95
N LEU A 1109 -20.54 -46.56 -2.17
CA LEU A 1109 -21.37 -45.66 -1.36
C LEU A 1109 -21.41 -46.10 0.10
N ASN A 1110 -21.19 -45.17 1.03
CA ASN A 1110 -21.41 -45.36 2.47
C ASN A 1110 -22.08 -44.12 3.09
N THR A 1111 -23.33 -43.91 2.72
CA THR A 1111 -24.12 -42.71 3.01
C THR A 1111 -25.11 -42.92 4.17
N LEU A 1112 -26.00 -41.94 4.42
CA LEU A 1112 -27.10 -42.05 5.40
C LEU A 1112 -28.51 -41.95 4.79
N GLY A 1113 -28.72 -42.65 3.68
CA GLY A 1113 -29.93 -42.68 2.87
C GLY A 1113 -29.75 -41.95 1.54
N ALA A 1114 -28.83 -42.42 0.70
CA ALA A 1114 -28.72 -41.94 -0.67
C ALA A 1114 -29.96 -42.31 -1.50
N ILE A 1115 -30.34 -41.45 -2.43
CA ILE A 1115 -31.32 -41.79 -3.48
C ILE A 1115 -30.55 -41.90 -4.79
N VAL A 1116 -30.61 -43.05 -5.44
CA VAL A 1116 -29.88 -43.34 -6.67
C VAL A 1116 -30.84 -43.79 -7.76
N THR A 1117 -30.71 -43.23 -8.95
CA THR A 1117 -31.51 -43.61 -10.11
C THR A 1117 -30.63 -43.66 -11.37
N ASN A 1118 -30.91 -44.60 -12.28
CA ASN A 1118 -30.22 -44.71 -13.57
C ASN A 1118 -28.70 -44.82 -13.47
N SER A 1119 -28.16 -45.34 -12.37
CA SER A 1119 -26.73 -45.25 -12.08
C SER A 1119 -26.07 -46.63 -12.07
N ILE A 1120 -24.74 -46.65 -12.18
CA ILE A 1120 -23.93 -47.87 -12.12
C ILE A 1120 -23.04 -47.79 -10.87
N ILE A 1121 -23.09 -48.80 -10.01
CA ILE A 1121 -22.24 -48.93 -8.82
C ILE A 1121 -21.60 -50.32 -8.86
N TYR A 1122 -20.37 -50.40 -9.36
CA TYR A 1122 -19.76 -51.66 -9.77
C TYR A 1122 -18.24 -51.63 -9.62
N PHE A 1123 -17.59 -52.78 -9.43
CA PHE A 1123 -16.12 -52.92 -9.30
C PHE A 1123 -15.46 -52.07 -8.21
N ASN A 1124 -16.20 -51.59 -7.22
CA ASN A 1124 -15.62 -50.99 -6.01
C ASN A 1124 -15.23 -52.10 -5.02
N ASP A 1125 -14.40 -51.77 -4.02
CA ASP A 1125 -13.90 -52.63 -2.94
C ASP A 1125 -13.46 -54.03 -3.40
N SER A 1126 -12.17 -54.35 -3.24
CA SER A 1126 -11.66 -55.69 -3.54
C SER A 1126 -12.35 -56.81 -2.76
N ASP A 1127 -12.99 -56.50 -1.62
CA ASP A 1127 -13.77 -57.43 -0.80
C ASP A 1127 -15.28 -57.48 -1.17
N GLY A 1128 -15.71 -56.68 -2.16
CA GLY A 1128 -17.01 -56.77 -2.81
C GLY A 1128 -18.12 -55.85 -2.28
N VAL A 1129 -17.85 -54.96 -1.31
CA VAL A 1129 -18.87 -54.04 -0.78
C VAL A 1129 -19.12 -52.88 -1.75
N GLN A 1130 -20.25 -52.90 -2.45
CA GLN A 1130 -20.64 -51.77 -3.30
C GLN A 1130 -21.32 -50.64 -2.53
N ILE A 1131 -22.23 -51.01 -1.62
CA ILE A 1131 -23.03 -50.07 -0.83
C ILE A 1131 -22.99 -50.51 0.63
N GLY A 1132 -22.33 -49.72 1.48
CA GLY A 1132 -22.28 -49.89 2.93
C GLY A 1132 -23.52 -49.32 3.66
N ASP A 1133 -24.39 -48.59 2.95
CA ASP A 1133 -25.58 -47.94 3.51
C ASP A 1133 -26.86 -48.77 3.29
N ASN A 1134 -27.35 -49.39 4.37
CA ASN A 1134 -28.57 -50.18 4.33
C ASN A 1134 -29.88 -49.35 4.19
N ARG A 1135 -29.79 -48.01 4.13
CA ARG A 1135 -30.94 -47.11 3.92
C ARG A 1135 -30.96 -46.51 2.52
N ALA A 1136 -30.02 -46.86 1.65
CA ALA A 1136 -30.00 -46.32 0.29
C ALA A 1136 -31.21 -46.84 -0.52
N GLU A 1137 -31.87 -45.93 -1.23
CA GLU A 1137 -32.99 -46.21 -2.11
C GLU A 1137 -32.50 -46.14 -3.56
N LEU A 1138 -32.60 -47.27 -4.28
CA LEU A 1138 -32.09 -47.39 -5.64
C LEU A 1138 -33.19 -47.88 -6.58
N THR A 1139 -33.32 -47.23 -7.73
CA THR A 1139 -34.21 -47.65 -8.82
C THR A 1139 -33.47 -47.58 -10.15
N TYR A 1140 -33.80 -48.47 -11.07
CA TYR A 1140 -33.26 -48.49 -12.43
C TYR A 1140 -31.73 -48.37 -12.48
N SER A 1141 -31.02 -49.04 -11.56
CA SER A 1141 -29.58 -48.93 -11.41
C SER A 1141 -28.90 -50.30 -11.46
N ASN A 1142 -27.65 -50.35 -11.93
CA ASN A 1142 -26.84 -51.56 -11.96
C ASN A 1142 -25.91 -51.62 -10.74
N VAL A 1143 -26.04 -52.66 -9.91
CA VAL A 1143 -25.26 -52.78 -8.66
C VAL A 1143 -24.67 -54.17 -8.55
N GLN A 1144 -23.34 -54.26 -8.42
CA GLN A 1144 -22.65 -55.54 -8.30
C GLN A 1144 -23.09 -56.28 -7.01
N GLY A 1145 -23.53 -57.53 -7.16
CA GLY A 1145 -24.08 -58.32 -6.06
C GLY A 1145 -25.58 -58.07 -5.79
N GLY A 1146 -26.20 -57.18 -6.56
CA GLY A 1146 -27.63 -56.88 -6.56
C GLY A 1146 -28.09 -55.94 -5.45
N TRP A 1147 -29.15 -55.16 -5.73
CA TRP A 1147 -29.81 -54.31 -4.73
C TRP A 1147 -31.33 -54.28 -4.92
N PRO A 1148 -32.14 -54.38 -3.84
CA PRO A 1148 -33.61 -54.31 -3.95
C PRO A 1148 -34.08 -52.97 -4.51
N GLY A 1149 -34.98 -53.00 -5.48
CA GLY A 1149 -35.58 -51.80 -6.07
C GLY A 1149 -36.17 -52.07 -7.45
N GLU A 1150 -37.06 -51.18 -7.91
CA GLU A 1150 -37.67 -51.31 -9.24
C GLU A 1150 -36.62 -51.11 -10.33
N GLY A 1151 -36.56 -52.05 -11.28
CA GLY A 1151 -35.70 -51.93 -12.46
C GLY A 1151 -34.19 -52.05 -12.23
N ASN A 1152 -33.74 -52.37 -11.00
CA ASN A 1152 -32.33 -52.61 -10.73
C ASN A 1152 -31.86 -53.93 -11.37
N ILE A 1153 -30.60 -53.94 -11.80
CA ILE A 1153 -29.93 -55.11 -12.38
C ILE A 1153 -28.60 -55.39 -11.67
N ASP A 1154 -28.09 -56.60 -11.86
CA ASP A 1154 -26.75 -57.03 -11.43
C ASP A 1154 -26.13 -57.76 -12.60
N ALA A 1155 -25.41 -57.01 -13.42
CA ALA A 1155 -24.71 -57.54 -14.58
C ALA A 1155 -23.45 -56.73 -14.83
N ASP A 1156 -22.41 -57.37 -15.38
CA ASP A 1156 -21.19 -56.67 -15.78
C ASP A 1156 -21.56 -55.48 -16.70
N PRO A 1157 -21.21 -54.24 -16.33
CA PRO A 1157 -21.53 -53.06 -17.14
C PRO A 1157 -20.82 -53.06 -18.50
N LEU A 1158 -19.82 -53.93 -18.73
CA LEU A 1158 -19.03 -53.98 -19.97
C LEU A 1158 -18.47 -52.61 -20.34
N PHE A 1159 -17.72 -52.00 -19.42
CA PHE A 1159 -16.90 -50.83 -19.73
C PHE A 1159 -15.82 -51.19 -20.77
N VAL A 1160 -15.36 -50.21 -21.54
CA VAL A 1160 -14.36 -50.43 -22.59
C VAL A 1160 -13.01 -50.78 -22.00
N SER A 1161 -12.61 -50.05 -20.96
CA SER A 1161 -11.40 -50.33 -20.20
C SER A 1161 -11.55 -49.90 -18.74
N SER A 1162 -10.88 -50.65 -17.85
CA SER A 1162 -10.71 -50.30 -16.44
C SER A 1162 -9.66 -49.21 -16.26
N GLY A 1163 -9.78 -48.40 -15.22
CA GLY A 1163 -8.70 -47.51 -14.77
C GLY A 1163 -7.63 -48.27 -13.97
N GLN A 1164 -6.46 -47.66 -13.82
CA GLN A 1164 -5.33 -48.24 -13.08
C GLN A 1164 -4.52 -47.19 -12.33
N TRP A 1165 -4.08 -47.56 -11.12
CA TRP A 1165 -3.08 -46.81 -10.35
C TRP A 1165 -1.67 -47.26 -10.74
N SER A 1166 -0.76 -46.30 -10.97
CA SER A 1166 0.68 -46.51 -11.12
C SER A 1166 1.41 -45.42 -10.33
N ASP A 1167 2.31 -45.78 -9.42
CA ASP A 1167 3.12 -44.84 -8.63
C ASP A 1167 2.32 -43.66 -8.02
N SER A 1168 1.17 -43.97 -7.39
CA SER A 1168 0.26 -42.96 -6.81
C SER A 1168 -0.33 -41.96 -7.81
N VAL A 1169 -0.36 -42.29 -9.09
CA VAL A 1169 -1.06 -41.56 -10.16
C VAL A 1169 -2.16 -42.46 -10.75
N TRP A 1170 -3.37 -41.92 -10.84
CA TRP A 1170 -4.51 -42.62 -11.43
C TRP A 1170 -4.59 -42.37 -12.93
N THR A 1171 -4.56 -43.44 -13.72
CA THR A 1171 -4.90 -43.42 -15.15
C THR A 1171 -6.35 -43.87 -15.30
N ALA A 1172 -7.23 -42.94 -15.68
CA ALA A 1172 -8.65 -43.26 -15.84
C ALA A 1172 -8.90 -44.21 -17.02
N GLY A 1173 -9.78 -45.18 -16.81
CA GLY A 1173 -10.32 -46.03 -17.87
C GLY A 1173 -11.38 -45.32 -18.71
N ASP A 1174 -11.78 -45.98 -19.79
CA ASP A 1174 -12.89 -45.57 -20.64
C ASP A 1174 -14.18 -46.26 -20.17
N TYR A 1175 -14.97 -45.52 -19.39
CA TYR A 1175 -16.21 -45.98 -18.77
C TYR A 1175 -17.45 -45.85 -19.65
N HIS A 1176 -17.29 -45.61 -20.95
CA HIS A 1176 -18.41 -45.81 -21.87
C HIS A 1176 -18.78 -47.30 -21.92
N LEU A 1177 -20.06 -47.57 -22.19
CA LEU A 1177 -20.59 -48.92 -22.31
C LEU A 1177 -20.23 -49.50 -23.68
N GLN A 1178 -19.68 -50.71 -23.74
CA GLN A 1178 -19.44 -51.39 -25.00
C GLN A 1178 -20.76 -51.58 -25.76
N SER A 1179 -20.75 -51.36 -27.07
CA SER A 1179 -21.91 -51.64 -27.91
C SER A 1179 -21.58 -52.17 -29.30
N GLN A 1180 -22.24 -53.25 -29.70
CA GLN A 1180 -22.22 -53.73 -31.09
C GLN A 1180 -22.91 -52.77 -32.06
N GLY A 1181 -23.79 -51.90 -31.57
CA GLY A 1181 -24.45 -50.86 -32.37
C GLY A 1181 -23.46 -49.76 -32.68
N ALA A 1182 -23.21 -48.91 -31.69
CA ALA A 1182 -22.09 -47.98 -31.69
C ALA A 1182 -21.80 -47.43 -30.28
N ARG A 1183 -20.55 -47.06 -30.03
CA ARG A 1183 -20.06 -46.37 -28.84
C ARG A 1183 -19.23 -45.17 -29.26
N TRP A 1184 -19.34 -44.07 -28.54
CA TRP A 1184 -18.52 -42.88 -28.74
C TRP A 1184 -17.08 -43.12 -28.25
N ASP A 1185 -16.08 -42.85 -29.10
CA ASP A 1185 -14.65 -42.88 -28.76
C ASP A 1185 -14.11 -41.44 -28.69
N ASP A 1186 -13.93 -40.93 -27.47
CA ASP A 1186 -13.46 -39.56 -27.20
C ASP A 1186 -12.09 -39.26 -27.81
N VAL A 1187 -11.20 -40.25 -27.91
CA VAL A 1187 -9.83 -40.04 -28.41
C VAL A 1187 -9.82 -39.86 -29.92
N ALA A 1188 -10.73 -40.57 -30.61
CA ALA A 1188 -10.81 -40.56 -32.06
C ALA A 1188 -11.94 -39.68 -32.61
N ASP A 1189 -12.77 -39.10 -31.75
CA ASP A 1189 -13.92 -38.25 -32.10
C ASP A 1189 -14.87 -38.95 -33.10
N LEU A 1190 -15.12 -40.24 -32.88
CA LEU A 1190 -15.90 -41.07 -33.81
C LEU A 1190 -16.63 -42.23 -33.13
N TRP A 1191 -17.71 -42.68 -33.76
CA TRP A 1191 -18.49 -43.83 -33.33
C TRP A 1191 -17.81 -45.16 -33.73
N ARG A 1192 -17.74 -46.12 -32.79
CA ARG A 1192 -17.17 -47.47 -32.99
C ARG A 1192 -18.11 -48.57 -32.55
N SER A 1193 -18.12 -49.69 -33.26
CA SER A 1193 -18.79 -50.91 -32.82
C SER A 1193 -17.83 -51.80 -32.03
N ASP A 1194 -18.29 -52.32 -30.89
CA ASP A 1194 -17.57 -53.26 -30.04
C ASP A 1194 -17.99 -54.71 -30.28
N ALA A 1195 -17.32 -55.65 -29.62
CA ALA A 1195 -17.62 -57.08 -29.73
C ALA A 1195 -18.88 -57.51 -28.95
N GLY A 1196 -19.28 -56.73 -27.95
CA GLY A 1196 -20.42 -57.00 -27.07
C GLY A 1196 -21.26 -55.75 -26.82
N THR A 1197 -22.50 -55.95 -26.35
CA THR A 1197 -23.41 -54.87 -25.99
C THR A 1197 -23.69 -54.94 -24.50
N SER A 1198 -23.44 -53.84 -23.80
CA SER A 1198 -23.68 -53.70 -22.36
C SER A 1198 -25.15 -53.91 -22.00
N PRO A 1199 -25.45 -54.63 -20.91
CA PRO A 1199 -26.80 -54.73 -20.36
C PRO A 1199 -27.32 -53.42 -19.74
N CYS A 1200 -26.46 -52.40 -19.60
CA CYS A 1200 -26.82 -51.08 -19.08
C CYS A 1200 -27.35 -50.13 -20.17
N ILE A 1201 -27.25 -50.51 -21.45
CA ILE A 1201 -27.83 -49.76 -22.57
C ILE A 1201 -29.35 -50.01 -22.59
N ASP A 1202 -30.15 -48.96 -22.81
CA ASP A 1202 -31.61 -49.01 -22.83
C ASP A 1202 -32.24 -49.57 -21.54
N ALA A 1203 -31.60 -49.37 -20.39
CA ALA A 1203 -31.97 -50.03 -19.13
C ALA A 1203 -32.47 -49.10 -18.00
N GLY A 1204 -32.23 -47.79 -18.08
CA GLY A 1204 -32.62 -46.77 -17.09
C GLY A 1204 -34.11 -46.42 -17.08
N ASP A 1205 -34.66 -45.70 -16.12
CA ASP A 1205 -36.10 -45.47 -15.87
C ASP A 1205 -36.95 -45.20 -17.15
N PRO A 1206 -37.99 -46.03 -17.45
CA PRO A 1206 -38.82 -45.84 -18.64
C PRO A 1206 -39.74 -44.61 -18.55
N GLY A 1207 -39.90 -44.02 -17.36
CA GLY A 1207 -40.62 -42.78 -17.13
C GLY A 1207 -39.79 -41.52 -17.40
N VAL A 1208 -38.48 -41.66 -17.58
CA VAL A 1208 -37.56 -40.56 -17.90
C VAL A 1208 -37.32 -40.53 -19.41
N SER A 1209 -37.32 -39.33 -20.02
CA SER A 1209 -37.01 -39.20 -21.45
C SER A 1209 -35.56 -39.58 -21.70
N ILE A 1210 -35.25 -40.05 -22.91
CA ILE A 1210 -33.87 -40.40 -23.32
C ILE A 1210 -32.89 -39.21 -23.35
N LEU A 1211 -33.36 -37.96 -23.14
CA LEU A 1211 -32.56 -36.74 -23.14
C LEU A 1211 -31.76 -36.59 -24.46
N ASP A 1212 -30.45 -36.39 -24.39
CA ASP A 1212 -29.59 -36.12 -25.55
C ASP A 1212 -29.01 -37.41 -26.16
N GLU A 1213 -29.47 -38.60 -25.76
CA GLU A 1213 -28.96 -39.86 -26.30
C GLU A 1213 -29.22 -40.02 -27.80
N PRO A 1214 -28.26 -40.56 -28.58
CA PRO A 1214 -28.44 -40.76 -30.00
C PRO A 1214 -29.52 -41.81 -30.31
N VAL A 1215 -30.56 -41.38 -31.03
CA VAL A 1215 -31.64 -42.24 -31.56
C VAL A 1215 -31.45 -42.68 -33.01
N ALA A 1216 -30.41 -42.17 -33.66
CA ALA A 1216 -30.02 -42.54 -35.01
C ALA A 1216 -28.57 -42.11 -35.28
N LEU A 1217 -27.82 -42.92 -36.01
CA LEU A 1217 -26.51 -42.58 -36.55
C LEU A 1217 -26.56 -42.71 -38.09
N ASP A 1218 -26.02 -41.73 -38.81
CA ASP A 1218 -25.90 -41.71 -40.28
C ASP A 1218 -27.18 -42.06 -41.08
N GLY A 1219 -28.35 -41.68 -40.56
CA GLY A 1219 -29.64 -41.82 -41.26
C GLY A 1219 -30.26 -43.22 -41.24
N ALA A 1220 -29.72 -44.17 -40.47
CA ALA A 1220 -30.39 -45.42 -40.12
C ALA A 1220 -31.09 -45.30 -38.76
N VAL A 1221 -32.39 -45.66 -38.68
CA VAL A 1221 -33.14 -45.71 -37.41
C VAL A 1221 -32.78 -47.02 -36.70
N VAL A 1222 -31.73 -46.95 -35.90
CA VAL A 1222 -31.34 -47.96 -34.91
C VAL A 1222 -30.83 -47.16 -33.73
N GLY A 1223 -31.61 -47.06 -32.66
CA GLY A 1223 -31.39 -46.03 -31.64
C GLY A 1223 -31.99 -46.37 -30.30
N ASN A 1224 -31.41 -45.77 -29.26
CA ASN A 1224 -31.83 -45.97 -27.88
C ASN A 1224 -33.32 -45.68 -27.72
N SER A 1225 -34.04 -46.62 -27.12
CA SER A 1225 -35.47 -46.55 -26.85
C SER A 1225 -35.77 -46.09 -25.42
N ARG A 1226 -34.75 -46.10 -24.56
CA ARG A 1226 -34.82 -45.80 -23.13
C ARG A 1226 -33.48 -45.23 -22.68
N ILE A 1227 -33.46 -44.41 -21.64
CA ILE A 1227 -32.20 -43.84 -21.16
C ILE A 1227 -31.23 -44.96 -20.72
N ASN A 1228 -29.97 -44.86 -21.09
CA ASN A 1228 -28.89 -45.71 -20.60
C ASN A 1228 -28.62 -45.46 -19.11
N MET A 1229 -28.11 -46.47 -18.40
CA MET A 1229 -27.61 -46.27 -17.03
C MET A 1229 -26.17 -45.74 -17.04
N GLY A 1230 -25.79 -44.98 -16.01
CA GLY A 1230 -24.42 -44.52 -15.75
C GLY A 1230 -24.13 -43.08 -16.19
N ALA A 1231 -22.89 -42.63 -15.98
CA ALA A 1231 -22.40 -41.26 -16.19
C ALA A 1231 -22.70 -40.67 -17.58
N TYR A 1232 -22.74 -41.52 -18.62
CA TYR A 1232 -23.02 -41.11 -19.99
C TYR A 1232 -24.50 -41.27 -20.38
N GLY A 1233 -25.33 -41.82 -19.48
CA GLY A 1233 -26.77 -41.91 -19.70
C GLY A 1233 -27.41 -40.54 -19.80
N GLY A 1234 -28.24 -40.36 -20.82
CA GLY A 1234 -28.88 -39.08 -21.12
C GLY A 1234 -28.00 -38.06 -21.84
N THR A 1235 -26.78 -38.42 -22.27
CA THR A 1235 -25.86 -37.51 -22.96
C THR A 1235 -25.70 -37.85 -24.44
N ALA A 1236 -25.18 -36.90 -25.23
CA ALA A 1236 -24.88 -37.11 -26.65
C ALA A 1236 -23.81 -38.19 -26.93
N GLN A 1237 -23.06 -38.61 -25.91
CA GLN A 1237 -22.00 -39.60 -26.00
C GLN A 1237 -22.46 -41.00 -25.54
N ALA A 1238 -23.75 -41.16 -25.20
CA ALA A 1238 -24.30 -42.43 -24.77
C ALA A 1238 -24.19 -43.50 -25.87
N SER A 1239 -23.76 -44.70 -25.50
CA SER A 1239 -23.68 -45.85 -26.40
C SER A 1239 -25.05 -46.20 -26.98
N VAL A 1240 -25.08 -46.57 -28.26
CA VAL A 1240 -26.30 -46.88 -29.01
C VAL A 1240 -26.56 -48.37 -29.03
N ALA A 1241 -27.77 -48.81 -28.71
CA ALA A 1241 -28.18 -50.21 -28.77
C ALA A 1241 -27.94 -50.84 -30.16
N ALA A 1242 -27.62 -52.14 -30.17
CA ALA A 1242 -27.68 -52.95 -31.39
C ALA A 1242 -29.10 -53.51 -31.55
N ASP A 1243 -29.71 -53.37 -32.73
CA ASP A 1243 -31.04 -53.89 -33.09
C ASP A 1243 -31.28 -55.37 -32.67
#